data_AF-A0A7C7Q1J4-F1
#
_entry.id   AF-A0A7C7Q1J4-F1
#
_cell.length_a   1.000
_cell.length_b   1.000
_cell.length_c   1.000
_cell.angle_alpha   90.00
_cell.angle_beta   90.00
_cell.angle_gamma   90.00
#
_symmetry.space_group_name_H-M   'P 1'
#
loop_
_entity.id
_entity.type
_entity.pdbx_description
1 polymer ?
#
loop_
_entity_poly.entity_id
_entity_poly.type
_entity_poly.pdbx_seq_one_letter_code
_entity_poly.pdbx_strand_id
1 'polypeptide(L)'
;MKMGRKLWALMIGLMAAGLLLGKFRGIPPDGVSAATPPGAPVVAVVRSDLPELPNSAPPDQELTYEQIEDMVGYAMTLAGIGQVVEPGAEWVVIKPNIVNLERSGSGAITDWRVVKAVIRTVHRIAPSARFAIAEGAGGWAPPDKRLEGISAERGDGFEVAGYRDLLDDPDLVDVDLDIVDLNFDKAVKVQVPGGGNCLSEYYIPETVLDCDVLIDVPVLKVTGVVGMTVAMKNLIGLPPGLVYGWPKMKGYPPGRGQGLPHTPSVLDELIVDLAALADVDFTVVDAIVGMERARIEREGGHPVRMNTVVAGRDIVAVDAVCARLMGFNPDDFEFLSLAAWRGLGTCDLEKIVVQGSDLEAVARRFEKHPDEYGRYGQGNRTWLLKGPFPRDGREYVDPEDPRAVPGEDGWEGPVYFYDDRIDLARYFRRPRNCVVYAYAQFRAPRDQEAELWVGSDEGLVVWVDGKKVYEFSGRRWHHLPNDRVSVELREGVHSLLIKAKQGHGRRFSFSVNICEPEDDPRYAGNRVRGLKFFVPGGEKVREVRPTAVGRLPEGAKVIRKARFVGRANTLIGALEGAFRTLGDTLSPAWAMGTSGQAFRTTIADSLSEYGPGSLDWDEALPLLRNLGREVRLIYAEPGDPDFGRKQEEAWEAVRASIDLGAPAVAKLGPFFWLIKGYHPEEKVYYISASASYFEEPVEADALGEDGGLAVLIIGRKVKVDTTRALKESLRFALREARRRAPEGSRVFRGLEAIKRWADMLESGRFSPGFGPGYTAVVVSEARSFASIYLESAAVFLRSEALREASRLYGREAEKLGRIRRVLPIMREPKVPSSDELMKAADLVREAEGLEEEALRALGRVLR
;
A
#
# COMPACT_ATOMS: atom_id res chain seq x y z
N MET A 1 -7.59 -34.80 -36.72
CA MET A 1 -8.48 -33.73 -37.25
C MET A 1 -8.15 -32.32 -36.74
N LYS A 2 -7.77 -32.10 -35.48
CA LYS A 2 -7.37 -30.76 -34.95
C LYS A 2 -6.12 -30.14 -35.60
N MET A 3 -5.18 -30.95 -36.09
CA MET A 3 -3.91 -30.44 -36.66
C MET A 3 -4.04 -29.88 -38.09
N GLY A 4 -4.99 -30.40 -38.88
CA GLY A 4 -5.28 -29.89 -40.23
C GLY A 4 -6.09 -28.59 -40.25
N ARG A 5 -6.92 -28.35 -39.23
CA ARG A 5 -7.64 -27.08 -39.03
C ARG A 5 -6.70 -25.94 -38.61
N LYS A 6 -5.67 -26.21 -37.80
CA LYS A 6 -4.66 -25.21 -37.40
C LYS A 6 -3.83 -24.68 -38.57
N LEU A 7 -3.44 -25.54 -39.51
CA LEU A 7 -2.70 -25.09 -40.71
C LEU A 7 -3.56 -24.24 -41.66
N TRP A 8 -4.85 -24.58 -41.78
CA TRP A 8 -5.80 -23.83 -42.60
C TRP A 8 -6.21 -22.49 -41.95
N ALA A 9 -6.35 -22.45 -40.63
CA ALA A 9 -6.59 -21.22 -39.87
C ALA A 9 -5.40 -20.25 -39.94
N LEU A 10 -4.15 -20.76 -39.89
CA LEU A 10 -2.94 -19.95 -40.08
C LEU A 10 -2.92 -19.27 -41.46
N MET A 11 -3.30 -20.00 -42.53
CA MET A 11 -3.36 -19.44 -43.89
C MET A 11 -4.47 -18.40 -44.10
N ILE A 12 -5.61 -18.54 -43.41
CA ILE A 12 -6.72 -17.56 -43.51
C ILE A 12 -6.44 -16.32 -42.65
N GLY A 13 -5.86 -16.48 -41.45
CA GLY A 13 -5.36 -15.37 -40.64
C GLY A 13 -4.31 -14.53 -41.38
N LEU A 14 -3.41 -15.18 -42.13
CA LEU A 14 -2.47 -14.52 -43.05
C LEU A 14 -3.16 -13.72 -44.17
N MET A 15 -4.29 -14.18 -44.69
CA MET A 15 -5.06 -13.42 -45.71
C MET A 15 -5.84 -12.24 -45.12
N ALA A 16 -6.41 -12.38 -43.92
CA ALA A 16 -7.10 -11.31 -43.20
C ALA A 16 -6.14 -10.20 -42.73
N ALA A 17 -4.95 -10.60 -42.26
CA ALA A 17 -3.86 -9.67 -42.01
C ALA A 17 -3.42 -8.95 -43.29
N GLY A 18 -3.37 -9.63 -44.45
CA GLY A 18 -3.17 -9.02 -45.76
C GLY A 18 -4.16 -7.90 -46.13
N LEU A 19 -5.40 -7.95 -45.64
CA LEU A 19 -6.43 -6.90 -45.80
C LEU A 19 -6.23 -5.72 -44.83
N LEU A 20 -5.71 -5.96 -43.62
CA LEU A 20 -5.25 -4.89 -42.70
C LEU A 20 -3.99 -4.18 -43.22
N LEU A 21 -3.09 -4.95 -43.83
CA LEU A 21 -1.76 -4.53 -44.29
C LEU A 21 -1.77 -3.73 -45.60
N GLY A 22 -2.88 -3.73 -46.35
CA GLY A 22 -3.01 -2.92 -47.58
C GLY A 22 -2.84 -1.41 -47.35
N LYS A 23 -3.00 -0.93 -46.12
CA LYS A 23 -2.78 0.48 -45.72
C LYS A 23 -1.33 0.82 -45.34
N PHE A 24 -0.51 -0.15 -44.92
CA PHE A 24 0.80 0.11 -44.32
C PHE A 24 1.94 -0.51 -45.15
N ARG A 25 2.87 0.32 -45.63
CA ARG A 25 3.98 -0.15 -46.48
C ARG A 25 5.01 -0.92 -45.66
N GLY A 26 5.46 -2.08 -46.16
CA GLY A 26 6.69 -2.75 -45.69
C GLY A 26 6.55 -3.72 -44.51
N ILE A 27 5.34 -4.00 -44.01
CA ILE A 27 5.12 -4.99 -42.94
C ILE A 27 4.86 -6.39 -43.53
N PRO A 28 5.46 -7.47 -42.97
CA PRO A 28 5.16 -8.85 -43.36
C PRO A 28 3.67 -9.22 -43.22
N PRO A 29 3.14 -10.17 -44.03
CA PRO A 29 1.74 -10.64 -43.96
C PRO A 29 1.26 -11.12 -42.58
N ASP A 30 2.18 -11.50 -41.69
CA ASP A 30 1.98 -11.99 -40.32
C ASP A 30 2.33 -10.97 -39.24
N GLY A 31 2.65 -9.72 -39.62
CA GLY A 31 2.92 -8.60 -38.71
C GLY A 31 4.29 -8.62 -38.01
N VAL A 32 4.84 -9.82 -37.76
CA VAL A 32 6.12 -10.03 -37.09
C VAL A 32 7.21 -10.35 -38.12
N SER A 33 8.35 -9.65 -38.05
CA SER A 33 9.50 -9.92 -38.92
C SER A 33 9.91 -11.40 -38.90
N ALA A 34 10.22 -11.97 -40.08
CA ALA A 34 10.78 -13.32 -40.21
C ALA A 34 12.15 -13.49 -39.50
N ALA A 35 12.78 -12.39 -39.09
CA ALA A 35 14.00 -12.37 -38.29
C ALA A 35 13.75 -12.52 -36.77
N THR A 36 12.50 -12.45 -36.30
CA THR A 36 12.16 -12.63 -34.89
C THR A 36 12.40 -14.08 -34.46
N PRO A 37 13.19 -14.32 -33.39
CA PRO A 37 13.41 -15.68 -32.89
C PRO A 37 12.08 -16.34 -32.47
N PRO A 38 11.86 -17.62 -32.80
CA PRO A 38 10.66 -18.32 -32.37
C PRO A 38 10.46 -18.28 -30.85
N GLY A 39 9.30 -17.81 -30.40
CA GLY A 39 8.95 -17.70 -28.97
C GLY A 39 9.52 -16.47 -28.25
N ALA A 40 10.25 -15.58 -28.93
CA ALA A 40 10.63 -14.30 -28.36
C ALA A 40 9.39 -13.38 -28.24
N PRO A 41 9.20 -12.70 -27.10
CA PRO A 41 8.15 -11.70 -26.97
C PRO A 41 8.44 -10.50 -27.87
N VAL A 42 7.39 -10.02 -28.56
CA VAL A 42 7.44 -8.86 -29.43
C VAL A 42 6.63 -7.74 -28.80
N VAL A 43 7.22 -6.55 -28.70
CA VAL A 43 6.56 -5.34 -28.23
C VAL A 43 6.75 -4.24 -29.28
N ALA A 44 5.64 -3.72 -29.80
CA ALA A 44 5.66 -2.58 -30.71
C ALA A 44 5.62 -1.27 -29.92
N VAL A 45 6.44 -0.30 -30.30
CA VAL A 45 6.42 1.08 -29.80
C VAL A 45 6.24 2.00 -31.01
N VAL A 46 5.18 2.79 -31.02
CA VAL A 46 4.81 3.62 -32.18
C VAL A 46 4.56 5.04 -31.72
N ARG A 47 5.50 5.95 -32.00
CA ARG A 47 5.31 7.39 -31.81
C ARG A 47 4.67 8.01 -33.05
N SER A 48 3.91 9.09 -32.86
CA SER A 48 3.14 9.73 -33.93
C SER A 48 3.98 10.20 -35.12
N ASP A 49 5.28 10.45 -34.94
CA ASP A 49 6.19 10.92 -35.99
C ASP A 49 6.91 9.78 -36.73
N LEU A 50 6.51 8.53 -36.50
CA LEU A 50 7.05 7.38 -37.21
C LEU A 50 6.75 7.51 -38.73
N PRO A 51 7.77 7.57 -39.62
CA PRO A 51 7.57 7.88 -41.05
C PRO A 51 6.67 6.90 -41.82
N GLU A 52 6.54 5.67 -41.32
CA GLU A 52 5.72 4.61 -41.90
C GLU A 52 4.21 4.82 -41.68
N LEU A 53 3.82 5.73 -40.78
CA LEU A 53 2.42 6.05 -40.51
C LEU A 53 1.80 6.83 -41.68
N PRO A 54 0.59 6.49 -42.14
CA PRO A 54 -0.09 7.22 -43.22
C PRO A 54 -0.33 8.70 -42.85
N ASN A 55 -0.70 8.96 -41.60
CA ASN A 55 -0.92 10.30 -41.06
C ASN A 55 0.05 10.62 -39.92
N SER A 56 1.36 10.59 -40.17
CA SER A 56 2.37 10.97 -39.17
C SER A 56 2.17 12.40 -38.65
N ALA A 57 2.45 12.65 -37.38
CA ALA A 57 2.30 13.93 -36.69
C ALA A 57 3.49 14.22 -35.76
N PRO A 58 3.86 15.51 -35.56
CA PRO A 58 4.82 15.90 -34.54
C PRO A 58 4.47 15.35 -33.14
N PRO A 59 5.46 14.92 -32.33
CA PRO A 59 5.21 14.30 -31.02
C PRO A 59 4.52 15.17 -29.96
N ASP A 60 4.48 16.49 -30.18
CA ASP A 60 3.90 17.48 -29.29
C ASP A 60 2.51 17.97 -29.74
N GLN A 61 2.08 17.59 -30.95
CA GLN A 61 0.80 18.00 -31.51
C GLN A 61 -0.38 17.30 -30.82
N GLU A 62 -1.53 17.96 -30.75
CA GLU A 62 -2.79 17.25 -30.49
C GLU A 62 -3.16 16.38 -31.71
N LEU A 63 -3.48 15.10 -31.45
CA LEU A 63 -3.75 14.12 -32.50
C LEU A 63 -5.23 14.07 -32.85
N THR A 64 -5.53 13.90 -34.14
CA THR A 64 -6.88 13.56 -34.61
C THR A 64 -7.18 12.09 -34.35
N TYR A 65 -8.45 11.69 -34.52
CA TYR A 65 -8.83 10.29 -34.39
C TYR A 65 -8.13 9.40 -35.44
N GLU A 66 -8.02 9.85 -36.69
CA GLU A 66 -7.40 9.09 -37.78
C GLU A 66 -5.91 8.83 -37.52
N GLN A 67 -5.21 9.80 -36.93
CA GLN A 67 -3.81 9.63 -36.53
C GLN A 67 -3.68 8.58 -35.42
N ILE A 68 -4.57 8.59 -34.44
CA ILE A 68 -4.61 7.58 -33.37
C ILE A 68 -5.00 6.20 -33.93
N GLU A 69 -5.96 6.13 -34.85
CA GLU A 69 -6.38 4.89 -35.52
C GLU A 69 -5.21 4.26 -36.28
N ASP A 70 -4.46 5.05 -37.04
CA ASP A 70 -3.26 4.61 -37.75
C ASP A 70 -2.18 4.10 -36.78
N MET A 71 -1.89 4.85 -35.71
CA MET A 71 -0.90 4.46 -34.70
C MET A 71 -1.27 3.14 -34.00
N VAL A 72 -2.51 3.01 -33.53
CA VAL A 72 -3.00 1.82 -32.83
C VAL A 72 -3.02 0.62 -33.78
N GLY A 73 -3.58 0.77 -34.98
CA GLY A 73 -3.62 -0.29 -35.98
C GLY A 73 -2.22 -0.77 -36.38
N TYR A 74 -1.27 0.15 -36.54
CA TYR A 74 0.11 -0.16 -36.86
C TYR A 74 0.83 -0.88 -35.70
N ALA A 75 0.70 -0.37 -34.47
CA ALA A 75 1.28 -0.98 -33.28
C ALA A 75 0.76 -2.42 -33.05
N MET A 76 -0.57 -2.61 -33.13
CA MET A 76 -1.19 -3.93 -32.98
C MET A 76 -0.71 -4.91 -34.05
N THR A 77 -0.54 -4.43 -35.29
CA THR A 77 -0.04 -5.25 -36.40
C THR A 77 1.40 -5.68 -36.17
N LEU A 78 2.31 -4.76 -35.83
CA LEU A 78 3.71 -5.07 -35.53
C LEU A 78 3.86 -6.02 -34.34
N ALA A 79 2.99 -5.88 -33.34
CA ALA A 79 2.96 -6.75 -32.17
C ALA A 79 2.25 -8.10 -32.42
N GLY A 80 1.76 -8.35 -33.64
CA GLY A 80 1.25 -9.65 -34.06
C GLY A 80 -0.19 -9.95 -33.62
N ILE A 81 -1.09 -8.96 -33.55
CA ILE A 81 -2.51 -9.18 -33.19
C ILE A 81 -3.21 -10.25 -34.03
N GLY A 82 -2.84 -10.39 -35.31
CA GLY A 82 -3.40 -11.41 -36.21
C GLY A 82 -3.01 -12.85 -35.83
N GLN A 83 -2.09 -13.04 -34.88
CA GLN A 83 -1.73 -14.34 -34.30
C GLN A 83 -2.51 -14.65 -33.02
N VAL A 84 -3.32 -13.70 -32.54
CA VAL A 84 -4.11 -13.79 -31.31
C VAL A 84 -5.58 -13.90 -31.64
N VAL A 85 -6.09 -12.95 -32.44
CA VAL A 85 -7.51 -12.91 -32.79
C VAL A 85 -7.75 -13.83 -33.98
N GLU A 86 -8.53 -14.89 -33.77
CA GLU A 86 -9.00 -15.74 -34.86
C GLU A 86 -10.25 -15.11 -35.53
N PRO A 87 -10.44 -15.23 -36.86
CA PRO A 87 -11.65 -14.73 -37.52
C PRO A 87 -12.97 -15.35 -37.02
N GLY A 88 -12.88 -16.48 -36.31
CA GLY A 88 -14.02 -17.16 -35.70
C GLY A 88 -14.22 -16.86 -34.21
N ALA A 89 -13.49 -15.90 -33.62
CA ALA A 89 -13.77 -15.45 -32.26
C ALA A 89 -15.21 -14.93 -32.17
N GLU A 90 -15.95 -15.37 -31.16
CA GLU A 90 -17.36 -15.00 -30.95
C GLU A 90 -17.48 -13.82 -29.97
N TRP A 91 -16.60 -13.74 -28.97
CA TRP A 91 -16.63 -12.69 -27.95
C TRP A 91 -15.26 -12.11 -27.61
N VAL A 92 -15.11 -10.81 -27.86
CA VAL A 92 -13.93 -10.02 -27.52
C VAL A 92 -14.25 -9.05 -26.39
N VAL A 93 -13.45 -9.06 -25.33
CA VAL A 93 -13.55 -8.14 -24.19
C VAL A 93 -12.36 -7.17 -24.21
N ILE A 94 -12.65 -5.88 -24.09
CA ILE A 94 -11.67 -4.82 -24.02
C ILE A 94 -11.71 -4.18 -22.63
N LYS A 95 -10.59 -4.23 -21.92
CA LYS A 95 -10.43 -3.72 -20.56
C LYS A 95 -9.66 -2.38 -20.57
N PRO A 96 -10.33 -1.22 -20.65
CA PRO A 96 -9.64 0.07 -20.50
C PRO A 96 -9.14 0.28 -19.07
N ASN A 97 -8.53 1.44 -18.79
CA ASN A 97 -8.26 1.93 -17.45
C ASN A 97 -9.09 3.17 -17.14
N ILE A 98 -10.21 3.03 -16.42
CA ILE A 98 -11.06 4.19 -16.03
C ILE A 98 -10.77 4.62 -14.59
N VAL A 99 -10.85 3.72 -13.61
CA VAL A 99 -10.53 3.96 -12.17
C VAL A 99 -11.34 5.07 -11.47
N ASN A 100 -11.28 6.33 -11.92
CA ASN A 100 -11.88 7.54 -11.35
C ASN A 100 -12.78 8.25 -12.39
N LEU A 101 -13.59 9.21 -11.94
CA LEU A 101 -14.33 10.10 -12.84
C LEU A 101 -13.38 11.14 -13.43
N GLU A 102 -12.82 10.83 -14.59
CA GLU A 102 -11.90 11.68 -15.36
C GLU A 102 -12.33 11.69 -16.83
N ARG A 103 -11.94 12.73 -17.58
CA ARG A 103 -12.23 12.81 -19.00
C ARG A 103 -11.16 12.10 -19.82
N SER A 104 -11.55 11.62 -21.00
CA SER A 104 -10.64 11.10 -22.02
C SER A 104 -9.54 12.14 -22.36
N GLY A 105 -8.32 11.67 -22.62
CA GLY A 105 -7.17 12.51 -22.95
C GLY A 105 -6.47 13.18 -21.75
N SER A 106 -6.94 12.94 -20.52
CA SER A 106 -6.33 13.49 -19.28
C SER A 106 -4.99 12.84 -18.91
N GLY A 107 -4.68 11.66 -19.45
CA GLY A 107 -3.58 10.80 -19.03
C GLY A 107 -3.79 10.10 -17.67
N ALA A 108 -4.88 10.40 -16.97
CA ALA A 108 -5.30 9.66 -15.79
C ALA A 108 -6.00 8.34 -16.15
N ILE A 109 -6.66 8.30 -17.30
CA ILE A 109 -7.49 7.19 -17.79
C ILE A 109 -7.22 6.98 -19.28
N THR A 110 -7.56 5.79 -19.79
CA THR A 110 -7.42 5.45 -21.21
C THR A 110 -8.31 6.35 -22.07
N ASP A 111 -7.74 6.89 -23.16
CA ASP A 111 -8.45 7.66 -24.16
C ASP A 111 -9.40 6.76 -24.97
N TRP A 112 -10.67 7.13 -25.05
CA TRP A 112 -11.68 6.36 -25.78
C TRP A 112 -11.31 6.17 -27.26
N ARG A 113 -10.55 7.10 -27.85
CA ARG A 113 -10.10 7.03 -29.25
C ARG A 113 -9.19 5.83 -29.48
N VAL A 114 -8.36 5.49 -28.50
CA VAL A 114 -7.51 4.29 -28.54
C VAL A 114 -8.38 3.04 -28.52
N VAL A 115 -9.36 2.98 -27.62
CA VAL A 115 -10.30 1.84 -27.54
C VAL A 115 -11.13 1.68 -28.82
N LYS A 116 -11.65 2.77 -29.39
CA LYS A 116 -12.36 2.75 -30.69
C LYS A 116 -11.46 2.18 -31.80
N ALA A 117 -10.19 2.58 -31.84
CA ALA A 117 -9.23 2.05 -32.81
C ALA A 117 -8.90 0.57 -32.59
N VAL A 118 -8.83 0.10 -31.34
CA VAL A 118 -8.71 -1.34 -31.00
C VAL A 118 -9.92 -2.10 -31.52
N ILE A 119 -11.14 -1.66 -31.21
CA ILE A 119 -12.40 -2.29 -31.68
C ILE A 119 -12.39 -2.44 -33.20
N ARG A 120 -12.14 -1.35 -33.93
CA ARG A 120 -12.13 -1.36 -35.41
C ARG A 120 -11.02 -2.21 -35.99
N THR A 121 -9.88 -2.32 -35.32
CA THR A 121 -8.78 -3.19 -35.76
C THR A 121 -9.15 -4.65 -35.59
N VAL A 122 -9.73 -5.02 -34.45
CA VAL A 122 -10.13 -6.40 -34.17
C VAL A 122 -11.36 -6.82 -34.98
N HIS A 123 -12.35 -5.95 -35.13
CA HIS A 123 -13.54 -6.21 -35.94
C HIS A 123 -13.20 -6.49 -37.42
N ARG A 124 -12.14 -5.89 -37.97
CA ARG A 124 -11.64 -6.23 -39.31
C ARG A 124 -11.11 -7.67 -39.42
N ILE A 125 -10.64 -8.25 -38.32
CA ILE A 125 -10.15 -9.63 -38.24
C ILE A 125 -11.32 -10.59 -37.97
N ALA A 126 -12.17 -10.24 -37.00
CA ALA A 126 -13.32 -11.02 -36.54
C ALA A 126 -14.62 -10.19 -36.67
N PRO A 127 -15.18 -10.04 -37.89
CA PRO A 127 -16.32 -9.16 -38.14
C PRO A 127 -17.63 -9.65 -37.53
N SER A 128 -17.70 -10.92 -37.11
CA SER A 128 -18.88 -11.50 -36.46
C SER A 128 -18.80 -11.53 -34.93
N ALA A 129 -17.67 -11.08 -34.36
CA ALA A 129 -17.49 -11.07 -32.91
C ALA A 129 -18.37 -10.01 -32.25
N ARG A 130 -18.90 -10.35 -31.08
CA ARG A 130 -19.45 -9.39 -30.12
C ARG A 130 -18.32 -8.75 -29.33
N PHE A 131 -18.44 -7.46 -29.06
CA PHE A 131 -17.45 -6.66 -28.34
C PHE A 131 -18.03 -6.14 -27.03
N ALA A 132 -17.23 -6.21 -25.96
CA ALA A 132 -17.58 -5.62 -24.67
C ALA A 132 -16.47 -4.67 -24.19
N ILE A 133 -16.81 -3.42 -23.84
CA ILE A 133 -15.93 -2.55 -23.06
C ILE A 133 -16.21 -2.83 -21.58
N ALA A 134 -15.27 -3.48 -20.90
CA ALA A 134 -15.47 -4.00 -19.55
C ALA A 134 -14.51 -3.36 -18.53
N GLU A 135 -15.03 -2.76 -17.47
CA GLU A 135 -14.21 -2.16 -16.40
C GLU A 135 -14.91 -2.28 -15.04
N GLY A 136 -14.12 -2.47 -13.98
CA GLY A 136 -14.60 -2.54 -12.61
C GLY A 136 -13.91 -1.49 -11.75
N ALA A 137 -14.20 -0.22 -12.01
CA ALA A 137 -13.54 0.91 -11.38
C ALA A 137 -13.66 0.91 -9.85
N GLY A 138 -12.60 1.38 -9.18
CA GLY A 138 -12.57 1.50 -7.72
C GLY A 138 -12.97 2.88 -7.17
N GLY A 139 -12.82 3.93 -7.97
CA GLY A 139 -12.99 5.33 -7.55
C GLY A 139 -14.40 5.88 -7.75
N TRP A 140 -15.26 5.19 -8.51
CA TRP A 140 -16.63 5.61 -8.75
C TRP A 140 -17.62 4.45 -8.68
N ALA A 141 -18.89 4.77 -8.45
CA ALA A 141 -20.00 3.84 -8.54
C ALA A 141 -21.24 4.52 -9.15
N PRO A 142 -22.01 3.83 -10.00
CA PRO A 142 -23.17 4.40 -10.66
C PRO A 142 -24.19 4.99 -9.66
N PRO A 143 -24.84 6.11 -10.02
CA PRO A 143 -25.79 6.79 -9.14
C PRO A 143 -27.11 6.02 -8.94
N ASP A 144 -27.50 5.18 -9.91
CA ASP A 144 -28.71 4.35 -9.85
C ASP A 144 -28.58 3.15 -8.89
N LYS A 145 -27.34 2.77 -8.52
CA LYS A 145 -27.07 1.64 -7.64
C LYS A 145 -27.09 2.06 -6.16
N ARG A 146 -28.05 1.49 -5.41
CA ARG A 146 -28.12 1.64 -3.96
C ARG A 146 -27.02 0.83 -3.26
N LEU A 147 -25.88 1.48 -3.03
CA LEU A 147 -24.73 0.92 -2.31
C LEU A 147 -24.49 1.68 -1.01
N GLU A 148 -24.32 0.99 0.11
CA GLU A 148 -24.15 1.63 1.42
C GLU A 148 -22.70 1.49 1.92
N GLY A 149 -22.16 2.57 2.51
CA GLY A 149 -20.84 2.57 3.16
C GLY A 149 -19.63 2.43 2.22
N ILE A 150 -19.78 2.77 0.94
CA ILE A 150 -18.67 2.88 -0.02
C ILE A 150 -17.99 4.25 0.07
N SER A 151 -16.72 4.34 -0.33
CA SER A 151 -15.97 5.61 -0.41
C SER A 151 -15.81 6.16 -1.84
N ALA A 152 -16.32 5.44 -2.85
CA ALA A 152 -16.29 5.89 -4.25
C ALA A 152 -17.21 7.09 -4.49
N GLU A 153 -16.82 7.93 -5.44
CA GLU A 153 -17.63 9.03 -5.96
C GLU A 153 -18.87 8.48 -6.68
N ARG A 154 -19.99 9.21 -6.62
CA ARG A 154 -21.21 8.83 -7.35
C ARG A 154 -21.19 9.46 -8.73
N GLY A 155 -21.16 8.61 -9.74
CA GLY A 155 -21.14 9.01 -11.15
C GLY A 155 -20.92 7.80 -12.03
N ASP A 156 -20.96 8.03 -13.34
CA ASP A 156 -20.73 7.01 -14.35
C ASP A 156 -19.42 7.32 -15.08
N GLY A 157 -18.39 6.51 -14.82
CA GLY A 157 -17.09 6.72 -15.45
C GLY A 157 -17.07 6.36 -16.94
N PHE A 158 -17.94 5.46 -17.42
CA PHE A 158 -18.05 5.17 -18.85
C PHE A 158 -18.63 6.37 -19.59
N GLU A 159 -19.62 7.05 -19.00
CA GLU A 159 -20.19 8.28 -19.56
C GLU A 159 -19.19 9.43 -19.54
N VAL A 160 -18.59 9.71 -18.38
CA VAL A 160 -17.64 10.83 -18.22
C VAL A 160 -16.40 10.68 -19.12
N ALA A 161 -15.96 9.44 -19.34
CA ALA A 161 -14.84 9.12 -20.23
C ALA A 161 -15.22 9.08 -21.73
N GLY A 162 -16.51 9.12 -22.07
CA GLY A 162 -16.99 9.10 -23.46
C GLY A 162 -17.18 7.71 -24.07
N TYR A 163 -17.09 6.63 -23.29
CA TYR A 163 -17.29 5.26 -23.80
C TYR A 163 -18.75 4.98 -24.14
N ARG A 164 -19.72 5.58 -23.42
CA ARG A 164 -21.15 5.39 -23.73
C ARG A 164 -21.51 5.93 -25.12
N ASP A 165 -20.86 6.99 -25.57
CA ASP A 165 -21.09 7.59 -26.89
C ASP A 165 -20.66 6.64 -28.04
N LEU A 166 -19.78 5.66 -27.77
CA LEU A 166 -19.35 4.68 -28.76
C LEU A 166 -20.45 3.69 -29.16
N LEU A 167 -21.48 3.51 -28.33
CA LEU A 167 -22.61 2.63 -28.64
C LEU A 167 -23.45 3.15 -29.81
N ASP A 168 -23.44 4.46 -30.02
CA ASP A 168 -24.19 5.16 -31.07
C ASP A 168 -23.27 5.78 -32.15
N ASP A 169 -21.97 5.45 -32.13
CA ASP A 169 -20.98 6.03 -33.04
C ASP A 169 -21.19 5.52 -34.48
N PRO A 170 -21.30 6.41 -35.49
CA PRO A 170 -21.58 6.01 -36.87
C PRO A 170 -20.49 5.13 -37.50
N ASP A 171 -19.25 5.19 -36.99
CA ASP A 171 -18.14 4.35 -37.46
C ASP A 171 -18.15 2.94 -36.84
N LEU A 172 -19.05 2.67 -35.89
CA LEU A 172 -19.21 1.41 -35.17
C LEU A 172 -20.59 0.78 -35.37
N VAL A 173 -21.42 1.30 -36.29
CA VAL A 173 -22.80 0.83 -36.52
C VAL A 173 -22.92 -0.66 -36.88
N ASP A 174 -21.87 -1.23 -37.49
CA ASP A 174 -21.81 -2.65 -37.87
C ASP A 174 -21.17 -3.54 -36.78
N VAL A 175 -20.82 -2.96 -35.62
CA VAL A 175 -20.20 -3.67 -34.49
C VAL A 175 -21.26 -3.94 -33.41
N ASP A 176 -21.42 -5.21 -33.02
CA ASP A 176 -22.20 -5.58 -31.83
C ASP A 176 -21.39 -5.21 -30.58
N LEU A 177 -21.63 -4.03 -30.02
CA LEU A 177 -20.88 -3.44 -28.92
C LEU A 177 -21.73 -3.26 -27.67
N ASP A 178 -21.25 -3.72 -26.51
CA ASP A 178 -21.82 -3.44 -25.20
C ASP A 178 -20.79 -2.90 -24.19
N ILE A 179 -21.30 -2.43 -23.05
CA ILE A 179 -20.50 -1.96 -21.92
C ILE A 179 -20.86 -2.79 -20.69
N VAL A 180 -19.84 -3.32 -20.02
CA VAL A 180 -19.97 -4.16 -18.82
C VAL A 180 -19.26 -3.51 -17.64
N ASP A 181 -20.03 -3.11 -16.62
CA ASP A 181 -19.45 -2.73 -15.33
C ASP A 181 -19.14 -4.00 -14.52
N LEU A 182 -17.88 -4.41 -14.53
CA LEU A 182 -17.37 -5.60 -13.85
C LEU A 182 -17.60 -5.56 -12.34
N ASN A 183 -17.90 -4.40 -11.75
CA ASN A 183 -18.26 -4.35 -10.34
C ASN A 183 -19.56 -5.09 -10.02
N PHE A 184 -20.49 -5.15 -10.97
CA PHE A 184 -21.82 -5.70 -10.82
C PHE A 184 -22.03 -6.99 -11.62
N ASP A 185 -21.02 -7.40 -12.38
CA ASP A 185 -21.06 -8.63 -13.15
C ASP A 185 -21.13 -9.87 -12.22
N LYS A 186 -21.67 -10.95 -12.75
CA LYS A 186 -21.67 -12.24 -12.08
C LYS A 186 -20.24 -12.73 -11.98
N ALA A 187 -19.82 -13.12 -10.78
CA ALA A 187 -18.45 -13.55 -10.52
C ALA A 187 -18.41 -14.91 -9.84
N VAL A 188 -17.43 -15.71 -10.22
CA VAL A 188 -17.18 -17.04 -9.67
C VAL A 188 -15.83 -17.06 -8.97
N LYS A 189 -15.71 -17.91 -7.95
CA LYS A 189 -14.48 -18.05 -7.19
C LYS A 189 -13.56 -19.03 -7.89
N VAL A 190 -12.38 -18.59 -8.28
CA VAL A 190 -11.38 -19.35 -9.04
C VAL A 190 -10.06 -19.39 -8.29
N GLN A 191 -9.34 -20.50 -8.45
CA GLN A 191 -8.00 -20.70 -7.88
C GLN A 191 -6.97 -20.06 -8.80
N VAL A 192 -5.92 -19.45 -8.23
CA VAL A 192 -4.81 -18.91 -9.02
C VAL A 192 -4.03 -20.08 -9.64
N PRO A 193 -3.81 -20.09 -10.98
CA PRO A 193 -2.99 -21.11 -11.63
C PRO A 193 -1.60 -21.21 -11.00
N GLY A 194 -1.16 -22.43 -10.69
CA GLY A 194 0.12 -22.65 -10.00
C GLY A 194 0.18 -22.19 -8.53
N GLY A 195 -0.95 -21.74 -7.96
CA GLY A 195 -1.09 -21.31 -6.56
C GLY A 195 -0.69 -19.84 -6.33
N GLY A 196 -1.51 -19.09 -5.60
CA GLY A 196 -1.34 -17.65 -5.44
C GLY A 196 -0.18 -17.22 -4.54
N ASN A 197 0.40 -16.07 -4.87
CA ASN A 197 1.42 -15.35 -4.12
C ASN A 197 0.81 -14.58 -2.94
N CYS A 198 -0.34 -13.94 -3.17
CA CYS A 198 -1.08 -13.15 -2.19
C CYS A 198 -2.27 -13.95 -1.62
N LEU A 199 -3.19 -14.38 -2.48
CA LEU A 199 -4.34 -15.20 -2.08
C LEU A 199 -4.44 -16.45 -2.97
N SER A 200 -4.87 -17.57 -2.41
CA SER A 200 -5.05 -18.80 -3.20
C SER A 200 -6.18 -18.74 -4.22
N GLU A 201 -7.20 -17.90 -3.99
CA GLU A 201 -8.40 -17.83 -4.81
C GLU A 201 -9.07 -16.45 -4.78
N TYR A 202 -9.74 -16.11 -5.88
CA TYR A 202 -10.38 -14.82 -6.12
C TYR A 202 -11.75 -15.02 -6.76
N TYR A 203 -12.73 -14.20 -6.38
CA TYR A 203 -13.89 -13.95 -7.23
C TYR A 203 -13.49 -13.14 -8.45
N ILE A 204 -13.71 -13.68 -9.65
CA ILE A 204 -13.43 -13.07 -10.95
C ILE A 204 -14.73 -13.07 -11.78
N PRO A 205 -15.05 -11.99 -12.50
CA PRO A 205 -16.25 -11.92 -13.33
C PRO A 205 -16.27 -12.96 -14.46
N GLU A 206 -17.45 -13.52 -14.75
CA GLU A 206 -17.66 -14.45 -15.86
C GLU A 206 -17.29 -13.80 -17.21
N THR A 207 -17.53 -12.49 -17.36
CA THR A 207 -17.09 -11.74 -18.56
C THR A 207 -15.59 -11.90 -18.86
N VAL A 208 -14.76 -11.99 -17.84
CA VAL A 208 -13.30 -12.14 -18.00
C VAL A 208 -12.93 -13.60 -18.29
N LEU A 209 -13.65 -14.56 -17.69
CA LEU A 209 -13.31 -15.98 -17.76
C LEU A 209 -13.86 -16.68 -19.01
N ASP A 210 -14.99 -16.19 -19.53
CA ASP A 210 -15.76 -16.85 -20.60
C ASP A 210 -15.55 -16.22 -21.98
N CYS A 211 -14.85 -15.08 -22.08
CA CYS A 211 -14.55 -14.47 -23.37
C CYS A 211 -13.50 -15.26 -24.16
N ASP A 212 -13.53 -15.14 -25.49
CA ASP A 212 -12.56 -15.81 -26.36
C ASP A 212 -11.24 -15.04 -26.45
N VAL A 213 -11.31 -13.71 -26.34
CA VAL A 213 -10.14 -12.82 -26.39
C VAL A 213 -10.30 -11.69 -25.39
N LEU A 214 -9.34 -11.55 -24.47
CA LEU A 214 -9.22 -10.43 -23.55
C LEU A 214 -8.09 -9.48 -23.96
N ILE A 215 -8.46 -8.23 -24.28
CA ILE A 215 -7.51 -7.17 -24.65
C ILE A 215 -7.43 -6.12 -23.52
N ASP A 216 -6.28 -5.99 -22.88
CA ASP A 216 -6.01 -4.97 -21.87
C ASP A 216 -5.57 -3.66 -22.52
N VAL A 217 -6.16 -2.54 -22.11
CA VAL A 217 -5.87 -1.21 -22.68
C VAL A 217 -5.55 -0.20 -21.58
N PRO A 218 -4.38 -0.31 -20.91
CA PRO A 218 -3.99 0.55 -19.80
C PRO A 218 -3.50 1.92 -20.29
N VAL A 219 -3.33 2.86 -19.36
CA VAL A 219 -2.67 4.17 -19.59
C VAL A 219 -1.29 4.19 -18.93
N LEU A 220 -0.30 4.80 -19.58
CA LEU A 220 1.07 4.91 -19.08
C LEU A 220 1.18 5.91 -17.91
N LYS A 221 1.29 5.45 -16.66
CA LYS A 221 1.41 6.39 -15.53
C LYS A 221 2.21 5.89 -14.31
N VAL A 222 2.71 6.84 -13.54
CA VAL A 222 3.43 6.67 -12.28
C VAL A 222 2.44 6.47 -11.12
N THR A 223 2.83 5.66 -10.12
CA THR A 223 2.04 5.48 -8.90
C THR A 223 2.92 5.27 -7.67
N GLY A 224 2.41 5.59 -6.47
CA GLY A 224 3.22 5.58 -5.26
C GLY A 224 3.60 4.20 -4.72
N VAL A 225 2.68 3.22 -4.74
CA VAL A 225 2.89 1.96 -4.00
C VAL A 225 3.87 1.01 -4.68
N VAL A 226 3.84 0.94 -6.03
CA VAL A 226 4.65 0.01 -6.85
C VAL A 226 5.41 0.74 -7.96
N GLY A 227 5.56 2.05 -7.85
CA GLY A 227 6.29 2.92 -8.79
C GLY A 227 5.55 3.23 -10.11
N MET A 228 4.89 2.26 -10.74
CA MET A 228 4.12 2.49 -11.97
C MET A 228 2.80 1.71 -12.04
N THR A 229 1.91 2.12 -12.93
CA THR A 229 0.71 1.38 -13.28
C THR A 229 0.54 1.40 -14.78
N VAL A 230 0.65 0.21 -15.38
CA VAL A 230 0.47 -0.03 -16.80
C VAL A 230 -0.42 -1.28 -16.92
N ALA A 231 0.01 -2.36 -17.55
CA ALA A 231 -0.83 -3.48 -17.94
C ALA A 231 -1.22 -4.37 -16.76
N MET A 232 -0.25 -5.01 -16.09
CA MET A 232 -0.59 -5.95 -15.01
C MET A 232 -1.35 -5.27 -13.86
N LYS A 233 -0.98 -4.03 -13.54
CA LYS A 233 -1.64 -3.23 -12.50
C LYS A 233 -3.09 -2.86 -12.86
N ASN A 234 -3.42 -2.72 -14.15
CA ASN A 234 -4.77 -2.41 -14.61
C ASN A 234 -5.79 -3.50 -14.25
N LEU A 235 -5.31 -4.74 -14.09
CA LEU A 235 -6.12 -5.91 -13.78
C LEU A 235 -6.70 -5.91 -12.35
N ILE A 236 -6.25 -5.01 -11.47
CA ILE A 236 -6.93 -4.72 -10.19
C ILE A 236 -8.37 -4.24 -10.40
N GLY A 237 -8.71 -3.72 -11.58
CA GLY A 237 -10.07 -3.37 -11.95
C GLY A 237 -10.99 -4.57 -12.19
N LEU A 238 -10.46 -5.78 -12.45
CA LEU A 238 -11.29 -6.95 -12.79
C LEU A 238 -12.14 -7.47 -11.62
N PRO A 239 -11.60 -7.67 -10.40
CA PRO A 239 -12.39 -8.26 -9.32
C PRO A 239 -13.59 -7.37 -8.93
N PRO A 240 -14.80 -7.92 -8.72
CA PRO A 240 -16.03 -7.14 -8.60
C PRO A 240 -16.10 -6.31 -7.30
N GLY A 241 -16.57 -5.07 -7.41
CA GLY A 241 -16.84 -4.20 -6.27
C GLY A 241 -17.91 -4.76 -5.32
N LEU A 242 -18.86 -5.56 -5.81
CA LEU A 242 -19.84 -6.24 -4.94
C LEU A 242 -19.22 -7.26 -3.97
N VAL A 243 -17.98 -7.69 -4.20
CA VAL A 243 -17.23 -8.56 -3.29
C VAL A 243 -16.15 -7.76 -2.56
N TYR A 244 -15.33 -7.02 -3.31
CA TYR A 244 -14.12 -6.38 -2.79
C TYR A 244 -14.32 -4.92 -2.35
N GLY A 245 -15.48 -4.35 -2.63
CA GLY A 245 -15.84 -2.98 -2.32
C GLY A 245 -15.21 -1.96 -3.25
N TRP A 246 -15.35 -0.68 -2.90
CA TRP A 246 -14.78 0.45 -3.62
C TRP A 246 -13.90 1.23 -2.64
N PRO A 247 -12.57 1.31 -2.83
CA PRO A 247 -11.79 0.92 -4.02
C PRO A 247 -11.12 -0.46 -3.88
N LYS A 248 -11.91 -1.55 -3.77
CA LYS A 248 -11.44 -2.95 -3.64
C LYS A 248 -10.72 -3.33 -2.34
N MET A 249 -10.40 -2.38 -1.46
CA MET A 249 -9.58 -2.65 -0.26
C MET A 249 -10.32 -3.19 0.97
N LYS A 250 -11.63 -2.93 1.10
CA LYS A 250 -12.36 -3.13 2.37
C LYS A 250 -13.42 -4.23 2.32
N GLY A 251 -13.69 -4.79 1.14
CA GLY A 251 -14.79 -5.71 0.94
C GLY A 251 -16.16 -5.02 0.88
N TYR A 252 -17.12 -5.69 0.27
CA TYR A 252 -18.53 -5.30 0.27
C TYR A 252 -19.44 -6.49 0.67
N PRO A 253 -20.52 -6.25 1.46
CA PRO A 253 -20.80 -5.03 2.21
C PRO A 253 -19.69 -4.69 3.22
N PRO A 254 -19.50 -3.41 3.58
CA PRO A 254 -18.43 -3.00 4.47
C PRO A 254 -18.43 -3.75 5.81
N GLY A 255 -17.27 -4.26 6.22
CA GLY A 255 -17.11 -5.01 7.46
C GLY A 255 -17.59 -6.47 7.42
N ARG A 256 -18.07 -6.95 6.26
CA ARG A 256 -18.44 -8.36 6.02
C ARG A 256 -17.74 -8.96 4.80
N GLY A 257 -17.53 -8.16 3.75
CA GLY A 257 -16.86 -8.60 2.53
C GLY A 257 -15.35 -8.80 2.70
N GLN A 258 -14.75 -9.56 1.78
CA GLN A 258 -13.31 -9.72 1.66
C GLN A 258 -12.74 -8.58 0.84
N GLY A 259 -11.78 -7.81 1.38
CA GLY A 259 -11.03 -6.82 0.61
C GLY A 259 -9.75 -7.41 -0.01
N LEU A 260 -9.20 -6.70 -0.97
CA LEU A 260 -7.88 -6.97 -1.55
C LEU A 260 -6.82 -6.11 -0.84
N PRO A 261 -5.71 -6.69 -0.36
CA PRO A 261 -4.68 -5.92 0.31
C PRO A 261 -3.94 -5.01 -0.69
N HIS A 262 -3.80 -3.73 -0.35
CA HIS A 262 -3.12 -2.71 -1.17
C HIS A 262 -1.99 -2.04 -0.38
N THR A 263 -1.30 -2.81 0.46
CA THR A 263 -0.14 -2.33 1.21
C THR A 263 1.13 -2.53 0.40
N PRO A 264 2.16 -1.67 0.56
CA PRO A 264 3.45 -1.84 -0.12
C PRO A 264 4.07 -3.24 0.07
N SER A 265 3.77 -3.90 1.19
CA SER A 265 4.30 -5.21 1.54
C SER A 265 3.67 -6.42 0.84
N VAL A 266 2.63 -6.24 -0.01
CA VAL A 266 1.94 -7.38 -0.66
C VAL A 266 1.24 -7.06 -1.99
N LEU A 267 1.31 -5.80 -2.46
CA LEU A 267 0.57 -5.38 -3.65
C LEU A 267 1.16 -6.00 -4.92
N ASP A 268 2.49 -6.17 -4.99
CA ASP A 268 3.18 -6.84 -6.10
C ASP A 268 2.68 -8.28 -6.30
N GLU A 269 2.57 -9.06 -5.23
CA GLU A 269 2.02 -10.41 -5.27
C GLU A 269 0.57 -10.46 -5.72
N LEU A 270 -0.25 -9.50 -5.28
CA LEU A 270 -1.63 -9.38 -5.73
C LEU A 270 -1.72 -9.10 -7.24
N ILE A 271 -0.85 -8.22 -7.76
CA ILE A 271 -0.80 -7.89 -9.18
C ILE A 271 -0.48 -9.14 -10.00
N VAL A 272 0.54 -9.90 -9.59
CA VAL A 272 0.95 -11.14 -10.28
C VAL A 272 -0.14 -12.21 -10.23
N ASP A 273 -0.85 -12.35 -9.10
CA ASP A 273 -1.97 -13.28 -8.99
C ASP A 273 -3.11 -12.94 -9.96
N LEU A 274 -3.44 -11.65 -10.10
CA LEU A 274 -4.48 -11.20 -11.02
C LEU A 274 -4.06 -11.33 -12.49
N ALA A 275 -2.78 -11.08 -12.81
CA ALA A 275 -2.24 -11.32 -14.15
C ALA A 275 -2.33 -12.79 -14.54
N ALA A 276 -1.97 -13.70 -13.63
CA ALA A 276 -2.09 -15.14 -13.85
C ALA A 276 -3.54 -15.64 -13.99
N LEU A 277 -4.50 -14.96 -13.35
CA LEU A 277 -5.93 -15.30 -13.42
C LEU A 277 -6.62 -14.75 -14.67
N ALA A 278 -6.24 -13.55 -15.10
CA ALA A 278 -6.85 -12.89 -16.24
C ALA A 278 -6.40 -13.50 -17.57
N ASP A 279 -5.16 -14.01 -17.63
CA ASP A 279 -4.55 -14.61 -18.84
C ASP A 279 -4.77 -13.74 -20.08
N VAL A 280 -4.37 -12.46 -19.98
CA VAL A 280 -4.58 -11.45 -21.03
C VAL A 280 -3.93 -11.88 -22.35
N ASP A 281 -4.70 -11.89 -23.42
CA ASP A 281 -4.24 -12.32 -24.75
C ASP A 281 -3.40 -11.26 -25.48
N PHE A 282 -3.75 -9.98 -25.25
CA PHE A 282 -3.09 -8.85 -25.90
C PHE A 282 -3.21 -7.57 -25.06
N THR A 283 -2.18 -6.72 -25.13
CA THR A 283 -2.17 -5.42 -24.45
C THR A 283 -1.89 -4.29 -25.43
N VAL A 284 -2.63 -3.19 -25.30
CA VAL A 284 -2.42 -1.92 -26.01
C VAL A 284 -2.35 -0.77 -25.01
N VAL A 285 -1.16 -0.27 -24.73
CA VAL A 285 -0.96 0.83 -23.79
C VAL A 285 -1.21 2.16 -24.49
N ASP A 286 -2.16 2.92 -23.95
CA ASP A 286 -2.33 4.34 -24.23
C ASP A 286 -1.19 5.14 -23.56
N ALA A 287 -0.26 5.60 -24.39
CA ALA A 287 0.77 6.55 -24.02
C ALA A 287 0.66 7.80 -24.91
N ILE A 288 -0.55 8.21 -25.31
CA ILE A 288 -0.73 9.49 -26.01
C ILE A 288 -0.43 10.63 -25.02
N VAL A 289 -1.10 10.57 -23.87
CA VAL A 289 -0.80 11.38 -22.69
C VAL A 289 -0.64 10.42 -21.52
N GLY A 290 0.59 10.30 -20.99
CA GLY A 290 0.84 9.62 -19.74
C GLY A 290 0.66 10.54 -18.53
N MET A 291 0.93 10.02 -17.33
CA MET A 291 0.89 10.81 -16.09
C MET A 291 2.11 10.50 -15.22
N GLU A 292 2.93 11.50 -14.93
CA GLU A 292 4.06 11.38 -14.01
C GLU A 292 3.67 11.83 -12.59
N ARG A 293 4.56 11.57 -11.62
CA ARG A 293 4.49 12.00 -10.21
C ARG A 293 3.34 11.40 -9.38
N ALA A 294 2.14 11.25 -9.90
CA ALA A 294 1.03 10.58 -9.23
C ALA A 294 0.06 9.97 -10.25
N ARG A 295 -1.02 9.36 -9.77
CA ARG A 295 -2.00 8.68 -10.64
C ARG A 295 -3.03 9.59 -11.30
N ILE A 296 -3.30 10.77 -10.72
CA ILE A 296 -4.26 11.78 -11.20
C ILE A 296 -3.80 13.20 -10.79
N GLU A 297 -4.24 14.23 -11.52
CA GLU A 297 -3.89 15.63 -11.22
C GLU A 297 -4.31 16.07 -9.81
N ARG A 298 -5.48 15.61 -9.33
CA ARG A 298 -5.98 15.94 -7.98
C ARG A 298 -5.07 15.42 -6.85
N GLU A 299 -4.20 14.47 -7.14
CA GLU A 299 -3.20 13.92 -6.22
C GLU A 299 -1.80 14.51 -6.48
N GLY A 300 -1.70 15.52 -7.33
CA GLY A 300 -0.44 16.15 -7.72
C GLY A 300 0.28 15.44 -8.86
N GLY A 301 -0.42 14.64 -9.67
CA GLY A 301 0.13 14.07 -10.90
C GLY A 301 0.19 15.11 -12.01
N HIS A 302 1.13 14.94 -12.95
CA HIS A 302 1.28 15.85 -14.09
C HIS A 302 1.12 15.09 -15.41
N PRO A 303 0.24 15.54 -16.32
CA PRO A 303 0.08 14.89 -17.63
C PRO A 303 1.32 15.13 -18.50
N VAL A 304 1.78 14.06 -19.15
CA VAL A 304 2.97 14.07 -20.02
C VAL A 304 2.56 13.57 -21.40
N ARG A 305 2.50 14.47 -22.39
CA ARG A 305 2.27 14.09 -23.78
C ARG A 305 3.48 13.36 -24.33
N MET A 306 3.22 12.15 -24.79
CA MET A 306 4.19 11.23 -25.37
C MET A 306 3.81 10.85 -26.80
N ASN A 307 2.54 11.01 -27.20
CA ASN A 307 2.00 10.67 -28.52
C ASN A 307 2.52 9.30 -29.00
N THR A 308 2.44 8.31 -28.13
CA THR A 308 2.99 6.97 -28.35
C THR A 308 1.92 5.91 -28.06
N VAL A 309 1.96 4.80 -28.78
CA VAL A 309 1.21 3.58 -28.47
C VAL A 309 2.21 2.45 -28.29
N VAL A 310 2.01 1.64 -27.24
CA VAL A 310 2.78 0.40 -27.05
C VAL A 310 1.84 -0.79 -27.17
N ALA A 311 2.23 -1.86 -27.85
CA ALA A 311 1.39 -3.04 -28.00
C ALA A 311 2.21 -4.33 -27.89
N GLY A 312 1.62 -5.40 -27.36
CA GLY A 312 2.31 -6.68 -27.20
C GLY A 312 1.41 -7.78 -26.66
N ARG A 313 1.86 -9.04 -26.81
CA ARG A 313 1.19 -10.23 -26.27
C ARG A 313 1.66 -10.58 -24.86
N ASP A 314 2.95 -10.45 -24.62
CA ASP A 314 3.55 -10.71 -23.30
C ASP A 314 3.36 -9.48 -22.42
N ILE A 315 2.42 -9.58 -21.47
CA ILE A 315 2.04 -8.49 -20.57
C ILE A 315 3.22 -8.03 -19.69
N VAL A 316 4.15 -8.93 -19.34
CA VAL A 316 5.35 -8.61 -18.56
C VAL A 316 6.35 -7.83 -19.40
N ALA A 317 6.52 -8.23 -20.67
CA ALA A 317 7.39 -7.54 -21.62
C ALA A 317 6.85 -6.14 -21.95
N VAL A 318 5.53 -5.99 -22.10
CA VAL A 318 4.90 -4.68 -22.31
C VAL A 318 5.19 -3.73 -21.14
N ASP A 319 4.98 -4.18 -19.90
CA ASP A 319 5.29 -3.36 -18.72
C ASP A 319 6.78 -3.05 -18.61
N ALA A 320 7.68 -3.97 -18.96
CA ALA A 320 9.12 -3.73 -18.97
C ALA A 320 9.52 -2.67 -20.01
N VAL A 321 8.96 -2.72 -21.22
CA VAL A 321 9.18 -1.69 -22.24
C VAL A 321 8.61 -0.34 -21.79
N CYS A 322 7.44 -0.32 -21.15
CA CYS A 322 6.84 0.90 -20.61
C CYS A 322 7.63 1.49 -19.43
N ALA A 323 8.18 0.67 -18.54
CA ALA A 323 9.12 1.12 -17.51
C ALA A 323 10.30 1.83 -18.15
N ARG A 324 10.88 1.25 -19.20
CA ARG A 324 12.00 1.84 -19.92
C ARG A 324 11.63 3.14 -20.63
N LEU A 325 10.43 3.19 -21.21
CA LEU A 325 9.85 4.35 -21.88
C LEU A 325 9.69 5.55 -20.93
N MET A 326 9.35 5.31 -19.66
CA MET A 326 9.30 6.34 -18.59
C MET A 326 10.68 6.66 -17.99
N GLY A 327 11.76 6.05 -18.49
CA GLY A 327 13.12 6.25 -18.01
C GLY A 327 13.46 5.51 -16.72
N PHE A 328 12.61 4.57 -16.29
CA PHE A 328 12.89 3.66 -15.18
C PHE A 328 13.70 2.44 -15.65
N ASN A 329 14.29 1.73 -14.69
CA ASN A 329 14.91 0.43 -14.95
C ASN A 329 13.86 -0.67 -14.70
N PRO A 330 13.54 -1.55 -15.67
CA PRO A 330 12.55 -2.61 -15.47
C PRO A 330 12.91 -3.58 -14.32
N ASP A 331 14.20 -3.78 -14.06
CA ASP A 331 14.69 -4.63 -12.96
C ASP A 331 14.41 -4.04 -11.56
N ASP A 332 13.94 -2.79 -11.50
CA ASP A 332 13.62 -2.10 -10.26
C ASP A 332 12.19 -2.39 -9.77
N PHE A 333 11.35 -3.06 -10.57
CA PHE A 333 9.96 -3.37 -10.23
C PHE A 333 9.80 -4.82 -9.78
N GLU A 334 9.38 -5.01 -8.54
CA GLU A 334 9.19 -6.33 -7.95
C GLU A 334 8.13 -7.16 -8.68
N PHE A 335 6.96 -6.60 -8.96
CA PHE A 335 5.92 -7.34 -9.68
C PHE A 335 6.38 -7.82 -11.07
N LEU A 336 7.29 -7.12 -11.76
CA LEU A 336 7.85 -7.57 -13.03
C LEU A 336 8.77 -8.79 -12.86
N SER A 337 9.71 -8.70 -11.92
CA SER A 337 10.64 -9.81 -11.65
C SER A 337 9.92 -11.04 -11.10
N LEU A 338 8.90 -10.85 -10.26
CA LEU A 338 8.06 -11.92 -9.73
C LEU A 338 7.20 -12.57 -10.83
N ALA A 339 6.58 -11.78 -11.72
CA ALA A 339 5.80 -12.31 -12.85
C ALA A 339 6.69 -13.13 -13.80
N ALA A 340 7.90 -12.63 -14.10
CA ALA A 340 8.87 -13.36 -14.92
C ALA A 340 9.31 -14.67 -14.26
N TRP A 341 9.57 -14.65 -12.94
CA TRP A 341 9.88 -15.86 -12.17
C TRP A 341 8.74 -16.88 -12.18
N ARG A 342 7.49 -16.42 -12.15
CA ARG A 342 6.29 -17.26 -12.30
C ARG A 342 6.07 -17.79 -13.71
N GLY A 343 6.87 -17.37 -14.69
CA GLY A 343 6.75 -17.80 -16.09
C GLY A 343 5.58 -17.15 -16.82
N LEU A 344 5.07 -16.01 -16.36
CA LEU A 344 3.99 -15.26 -17.04
C LEU A 344 4.49 -14.46 -18.24
N GLY A 345 5.81 -14.30 -18.38
CA GLY A 345 6.45 -13.50 -19.42
C GLY A 345 7.90 -13.21 -19.06
N THR A 346 8.49 -12.18 -19.64
CA THR A 346 9.85 -11.74 -19.30
C THR A 346 9.96 -10.22 -19.15
N CYS A 347 10.70 -9.78 -18.14
CA CYS A 347 11.05 -8.37 -17.93
C CYS A 347 12.47 -8.03 -18.43
N ASP A 348 13.17 -9.00 -19.00
CA ASP A 348 14.52 -8.87 -19.53
C ASP A 348 14.51 -8.25 -20.93
N LEU A 349 14.84 -6.96 -21.02
CA LEU A 349 14.84 -6.19 -22.29
C LEU A 349 15.71 -6.82 -23.38
N GLU A 350 16.77 -7.55 -23.04
CA GLU A 350 17.63 -8.21 -24.03
C GLU A 350 16.93 -9.39 -24.72
N LYS A 351 15.88 -9.94 -24.11
CA LYS A 351 15.06 -11.02 -24.68
C LYS A 351 13.81 -10.50 -25.38
N ILE A 352 13.53 -9.20 -25.30
CA ILE A 352 12.34 -8.58 -25.88
C ILE A 352 12.69 -7.98 -27.24
N VAL A 353 11.96 -8.38 -28.27
CA VAL A 353 12.09 -7.79 -29.60
C VAL A 353 11.20 -6.55 -29.67
N VAL A 354 11.83 -5.38 -29.59
CA VAL A 354 11.13 -4.10 -29.75
C VAL A 354 11.05 -3.73 -31.23
N GLN A 355 9.85 -3.38 -31.71
CA GLN A 355 9.60 -2.97 -33.10
C GLN A 355 8.98 -1.58 -33.18
N GLY A 356 9.12 -0.93 -34.34
CA GLY A 356 8.59 0.43 -34.58
C GLY A 356 9.62 1.50 -34.28
N SER A 357 9.23 2.51 -33.51
CA SER A 357 10.10 3.60 -33.07
C SER A 357 11.23 3.09 -32.17
N ASP A 358 12.40 3.72 -32.28
CA ASP A 358 13.53 3.44 -31.38
C ASP A 358 13.16 3.78 -29.92
N LEU A 359 13.22 2.78 -29.04
CA LEU A 359 12.77 2.91 -27.66
C LEU A 359 13.51 4.02 -26.89
N GLU A 360 14.82 4.15 -27.12
CA GLU A 360 15.64 5.15 -26.42
C GLU A 360 15.37 6.58 -26.91
N ALA A 361 15.12 6.74 -28.21
CA ALA A 361 14.76 8.03 -28.81
C ALA A 361 13.35 8.52 -28.46
N VAL A 362 12.47 7.60 -28.07
CA VAL A 362 11.10 7.90 -27.61
C VAL A 362 11.04 8.07 -26.09
N ALA A 363 11.91 7.38 -25.34
CA ALA A 363 11.89 7.40 -23.88
C ALA A 363 12.04 8.81 -23.30
N ARG A 364 11.29 9.06 -22.22
CA ARG A 364 11.33 10.30 -21.45
C ARG A 364 11.38 9.97 -19.97
N ARG A 365 12.27 10.61 -19.22
CA ARG A 365 12.32 10.46 -17.75
C ARG A 365 11.07 11.11 -17.13
N PHE A 366 10.19 10.29 -16.57
CA PHE A 366 9.05 10.76 -15.81
C PHE A 366 9.48 11.07 -14.38
N GLU A 367 8.88 12.10 -13.78
CA GLU A 367 9.02 12.34 -12.34
C GLU A 367 8.43 11.15 -11.55
N LYS A 368 9.23 10.61 -10.62
CA LYS A 368 8.79 9.56 -9.69
C LYS A 368 7.76 10.08 -8.71
N HIS A 369 7.04 9.14 -8.08
CA HIS A 369 6.13 9.51 -7.01
C HIS A 369 6.91 10.09 -5.81
N PRO A 370 6.44 11.16 -5.18
CA PRO A 370 7.11 11.75 -4.02
C PRO A 370 6.96 10.92 -2.73
N ASP A 371 6.48 9.68 -2.77
CA ASP A 371 6.37 8.85 -1.56
C ASP A 371 7.49 7.80 -1.53
N GLU A 372 7.97 7.44 -0.34
CA GLU A 372 9.15 6.58 -0.12
C GLU A 372 9.15 5.29 -0.98
N TYR A 373 8.01 4.61 -1.13
CA TYR A 373 7.89 3.33 -1.85
C TYR A 373 8.02 3.43 -3.38
N GLY A 374 7.76 4.60 -3.97
CA GLY A 374 7.85 4.83 -5.41
C GLY A 374 9.08 5.62 -5.83
N ARG A 375 9.97 5.96 -4.88
CA ARG A 375 11.11 6.87 -5.09
C ARG A 375 12.37 6.18 -5.58
N TYR A 376 12.59 4.90 -5.28
CA TYR A 376 13.82 4.19 -5.64
C TYR A 376 13.53 2.79 -6.12
N GLY A 377 14.50 2.24 -6.85
CA GLY A 377 14.41 0.92 -7.43
C GLY A 377 14.90 -0.19 -6.53
N GLN A 378 14.56 -1.43 -6.90
CA GLN A 378 14.90 -2.64 -6.16
C GLN A 378 16.42 -2.75 -5.91
N GLY A 379 16.81 -3.16 -4.70
CA GLY A 379 18.18 -3.52 -4.33
C GLY A 379 18.49 -5.00 -4.56
N ASN A 380 19.64 -5.48 -4.07
CA ASN A 380 19.91 -6.91 -4.11
C ASN A 380 19.08 -7.67 -3.08
N ARG A 381 18.39 -8.72 -3.52
CA ARG A 381 17.52 -9.54 -2.68
C ARG A 381 17.97 -11.00 -2.53
N THR A 382 18.98 -11.43 -3.28
CA THR A 382 19.55 -12.78 -3.14
C THR A 382 20.92 -12.70 -2.49
N TRP A 383 21.09 -13.37 -1.35
CA TRP A 383 22.31 -13.32 -0.56
C TRP A 383 22.74 -14.73 -0.12
N LEU A 384 24.04 -14.97 -0.06
CA LEU A 384 24.61 -16.00 0.81
C LEU A 384 24.79 -15.38 2.20
N LEU A 385 24.38 -16.08 3.25
CA LEU A 385 24.50 -15.60 4.63
C LEU A 385 25.47 -16.47 5.42
N LYS A 386 26.21 -15.86 6.35
CA LYS A 386 27.15 -16.56 7.23
C LYS A 386 27.15 -15.93 8.63
N GLY A 387 27.02 -16.77 9.65
CA GLY A 387 26.81 -16.36 11.04
C GLY A 387 25.46 -16.86 11.59
N PRO A 388 24.92 -16.25 12.66
CA PRO A 388 25.46 -15.12 13.41
C PRO A 388 26.68 -15.52 14.25
N PHE A 389 27.70 -14.65 14.29
CA PHE A 389 28.89 -14.78 15.13
C PHE A 389 28.83 -13.86 16.35
N PRO A 390 29.56 -14.15 17.44
CA PRO A 390 29.71 -13.23 18.56
C PRO A 390 30.28 -11.87 18.13
N ARG A 391 29.76 -10.78 18.70
CA ARG A 391 30.31 -9.43 18.52
C ARG A 391 31.51 -9.20 19.45
N ASP A 392 32.60 -9.93 19.22
CA ASP A 392 33.83 -9.94 20.05
C ASP A 392 35.02 -9.20 19.40
N GLY A 393 34.78 -8.49 18.29
CA GLY A 393 35.78 -7.71 17.58
C GLY A 393 36.63 -8.51 16.59
N ARG A 394 36.44 -9.83 16.48
CA ARG A 394 37.11 -10.66 15.47
C ARG A 394 36.49 -10.45 14.08
N GLU A 395 37.31 -10.62 13.05
CA GLU A 395 36.83 -10.80 11.68
C GLU A 395 36.68 -12.30 11.40
N TYR A 396 35.47 -12.70 11.00
CA TYR A 396 35.13 -14.12 10.73
C TYR A 396 35.16 -14.46 9.24
N VAL A 397 35.21 -13.45 8.38
CA VAL A 397 35.29 -13.56 6.92
C VAL A 397 36.38 -12.59 6.47
N ASP A 398 37.29 -13.08 5.63
CA ASP A 398 38.29 -12.26 4.95
C ASP A 398 37.62 -11.53 3.78
N PRO A 399 37.59 -10.19 3.74
CA PRO A 399 36.97 -9.46 2.64
C PRO A 399 37.70 -9.64 1.30
N GLU A 400 39.00 -9.94 1.29
CA GLU A 400 39.77 -10.15 0.06
C GLU A 400 39.56 -11.55 -0.52
N ASP A 401 39.32 -12.55 0.35
CA ASP A 401 38.93 -13.91 -0.03
C ASP A 401 37.80 -14.47 0.85
N PRO A 402 36.55 -14.08 0.57
CA PRO A 402 35.41 -14.49 1.40
C PRO A 402 35.11 -15.99 1.38
N ARG A 403 35.67 -16.73 0.42
CA ARG A 403 35.38 -18.15 0.13
C ARG A 403 33.87 -18.44 0.14
N ALA A 404 33.11 -17.55 -0.50
CA ALA A 404 31.66 -17.57 -0.52
C ALA A 404 31.12 -18.59 -1.53
N VAL A 405 31.24 -19.86 -1.19
CA VAL A 405 30.68 -20.98 -1.95
C VAL A 405 29.40 -21.45 -1.24
N PRO A 406 28.26 -21.54 -1.94
CA PRO A 406 27.00 -21.93 -1.32
C PRO A 406 27.07 -23.26 -0.56
N GLY A 407 26.70 -23.25 0.73
CA GLY A 407 26.69 -24.45 1.56
C GLY A 407 28.07 -24.91 2.06
N GLU A 408 29.15 -24.21 1.72
CA GLU A 408 30.53 -24.54 2.11
C GLU A 408 31.13 -23.45 3.02
N ASP A 409 32.18 -23.79 3.77
CA ASP A 409 32.90 -22.87 4.66
C ASP A 409 31.98 -22.06 5.62
N GLY A 410 30.82 -22.62 5.99
CA GLY A 410 29.84 -21.98 6.87
C GLY A 410 28.95 -20.93 6.19
N TRP A 411 29.02 -20.78 4.87
CA TRP A 411 28.02 -20.07 4.09
C TRP A 411 26.77 -20.92 3.91
N GLU A 412 25.61 -20.31 4.08
CA GLU A 412 24.34 -20.95 3.74
C GLU A 412 24.17 -21.05 2.21
N GLY A 413 23.19 -21.82 1.76
CA GLY A 413 22.74 -21.75 0.36
C GLY A 413 22.14 -20.38 0.02
N PRO A 414 21.89 -20.07 -1.27
CA PRO A 414 21.25 -18.83 -1.68
C PRO A 414 19.95 -18.56 -0.94
N VAL A 415 19.80 -17.38 -0.37
CA VAL A 415 18.59 -16.93 0.34
C VAL A 415 17.99 -15.75 -0.42
N TYR A 416 16.72 -15.87 -0.82
CA TYR A 416 15.97 -14.79 -1.45
C TYR A 416 15.03 -14.11 -0.45
N PHE A 417 15.07 -12.78 -0.39
CA PHE A 417 14.17 -11.94 0.38
C PHE A 417 13.16 -11.26 -0.56
N TYR A 418 11.88 -11.13 -0.20
CA TYR A 418 10.89 -10.42 -1.03
C TYR A 418 10.78 -8.93 -0.65
N ASP A 419 11.73 -8.40 0.12
CA ASP A 419 11.78 -6.98 0.47
C ASP A 419 13.23 -6.52 0.31
N ASP A 420 13.43 -5.26 -0.09
CA ASP A 420 14.75 -4.66 -0.14
C ASP A 420 15.34 -4.48 1.25
N ARG A 421 14.49 -4.40 2.28
CA ARG A 421 14.88 -4.52 3.67
C ARG A 421 15.19 -5.98 4.01
N ILE A 422 16.48 -6.29 4.06
CA ILE A 422 16.98 -7.63 4.45
C ILE A 422 16.85 -7.78 5.97
N ASP A 423 15.71 -8.32 6.42
CA ASP A 423 15.39 -8.49 7.84
C ASP A 423 16.08 -9.72 8.47
N LEU A 424 17.33 -9.51 8.89
CA LEU A 424 18.13 -10.48 9.62
C LEU A 424 17.58 -10.78 11.02
N ALA A 425 16.83 -9.85 11.61
CA ALA A 425 16.19 -10.08 12.91
C ALA A 425 15.20 -11.23 12.77
N ARG A 426 14.32 -11.15 11.78
CA ARG A 426 13.38 -12.22 11.52
C ARG A 426 14.07 -13.50 11.08
N TYR A 427 15.02 -13.42 10.14
CA TYR A 427 15.67 -14.59 9.58
C TYR A 427 16.40 -15.43 10.64
N PHE A 428 17.16 -14.79 11.52
CA PHE A 428 17.94 -15.44 12.58
C PHE A 428 17.23 -15.49 13.94
N ARG A 429 15.90 -15.29 13.98
CA ARG A 429 15.08 -15.34 15.21
C ARG A 429 15.58 -14.39 16.32
N ARG A 430 15.80 -13.14 15.91
CA ARG A 430 16.16 -11.94 16.70
C ARG A 430 17.46 -12.11 17.48
N PRO A 431 18.58 -12.37 16.78
CA PRO A 431 19.87 -12.56 17.45
C PRO A 431 20.32 -11.24 18.11
N ARG A 432 21.07 -11.33 19.21
CA ARG A 432 21.60 -10.17 19.95
C ARG A 432 23.12 -10.28 20.07
N ASN A 433 23.80 -9.15 20.24
CA ASN A 433 25.27 -9.08 20.41
C ASN A 433 26.04 -9.93 19.39
N CYS A 434 25.65 -9.82 18.12
CA CYS A 434 26.16 -10.67 17.06
C CYS A 434 26.59 -9.90 15.81
N VAL A 435 27.19 -10.61 14.87
CA VAL A 435 27.57 -10.14 13.54
C VAL A 435 27.11 -11.17 12.52
N VAL A 436 26.54 -10.71 11.42
CA VAL A 436 26.18 -11.53 10.26
C VAL A 436 26.91 -10.99 9.03
N TYR A 437 27.41 -11.89 8.19
CA TYR A 437 27.93 -11.55 6.87
C TYR A 437 26.91 -11.93 5.80
N ALA A 438 26.76 -11.07 4.79
CA ALA A 438 25.98 -11.34 3.59
C ALA A 438 26.85 -11.14 2.36
N TYR A 439 26.80 -12.05 1.40
CA TYR A 439 27.61 -12.02 0.19
C TYR A 439 26.75 -12.18 -1.06
N ALA A 440 27.10 -11.41 -2.09
CA ALA A 440 26.59 -11.54 -3.44
C ALA A 440 27.67 -11.09 -4.45
N GLN A 441 27.36 -11.25 -5.73
CA GLN A 441 28.12 -10.69 -6.84
C GLN A 441 27.21 -9.81 -7.69
N PHE A 442 27.80 -8.87 -8.40
CA PHE A 442 27.09 -8.12 -9.42
C PHE A 442 27.93 -8.00 -10.68
N ARG A 443 27.25 -7.92 -11.84
CA ARG A 443 27.88 -7.60 -13.11
C ARG A 443 27.64 -6.14 -13.42
N ALA A 444 28.70 -5.35 -13.52
CA ALA A 444 28.66 -3.99 -14.03
C ALA A 444 28.82 -4.03 -15.56
N PRO A 445 27.93 -3.37 -16.32
CA PRO A 445 27.87 -3.53 -17.77
C PRO A 445 28.87 -2.67 -18.54
N ARG A 446 29.51 -1.70 -17.88
CA ARG A 446 30.53 -0.81 -18.44
C ARG A 446 31.22 -0.05 -17.31
N ASP A 447 32.41 0.46 -17.60
CA ASP A 447 33.09 1.45 -16.76
C ASP A 447 32.19 2.70 -16.58
N GLN A 448 31.85 3.04 -15.34
CA GLN A 448 31.05 4.23 -15.01
C GLN A 448 31.13 4.59 -13.53
N GLU A 449 30.76 5.84 -13.20
CA GLU A 449 30.45 6.25 -11.83
C GLU A 449 29.06 5.74 -11.43
N ALA A 450 28.91 5.39 -10.16
CA ALA A 450 27.65 4.98 -9.54
C ALA A 450 27.58 5.46 -8.09
N GLU A 451 26.41 5.32 -7.47
CA GLU A 451 26.23 5.54 -6.04
C GLU A 451 25.85 4.25 -5.33
N LEU A 452 26.59 3.91 -4.28
CA LEU A 452 26.20 2.91 -3.31
C LEU A 452 25.21 3.53 -2.31
N TRP A 453 23.96 3.10 -2.39
CA TRP A 453 22.90 3.48 -1.46
C TRP A 453 22.81 2.42 -0.36
N VAL A 454 22.90 2.84 0.90
CA VAL A 454 22.92 1.91 2.04
C VAL A 454 21.89 2.28 3.09
N GLY A 455 21.28 1.28 3.69
CA GLY A 455 20.37 1.41 4.82
C GLY A 455 20.68 0.37 5.90
N SER A 456 20.59 0.72 7.18
CA SER A 456 20.78 -0.24 8.28
C SER A 456 20.18 0.22 9.61
N ASP A 457 19.73 -0.71 10.45
CA ASP A 457 19.31 -0.39 11.82
C ASP A 457 20.51 -0.18 12.78
N GLU A 458 21.61 -0.88 12.53
CA GLU A 458 22.82 -0.82 13.37
C GLU A 458 24.08 -0.72 12.48
N GLY A 459 25.26 -1.01 13.05
CA GLY A 459 26.53 -0.92 12.35
C GLY A 459 26.57 -1.78 11.09
N LEU A 460 27.08 -1.21 9.99
CA LEU A 460 27.15 -1.85 8.69
C LEU A 460 28.52 -1.56 8.07
N VAL A 461 29.14 -2.55 7.45
CA VAL A 461 30.35 -2.37 6.66
C VAL A 461 30.14 -3.02 5.31
N VAL A 462 30.55 -2.35 4.24
CA VAL A 462 30.40 -2.82 2.86
C VAL A 462 31.75 -2.84 2.17
N TRP A 463 32.06 -3.95 1.50
CA TRP A 463 33.22 -4.13 0.65
C TRP A 463 32.79 -4.47 -0.78
N VAL A 464 33.51 -3.88 -1.74
CA VAL A 464 33.46 -4.24 -3.16
C VAL A 464 34.87 -4.65 -3.56
N ASP A 465 35.04 -5.88 -4.06
CA ASP A 465 36.35 -6.45 -4.43
C ASP A 465 37.40 -6.35 -3.32
N GLY A 466 37.01 -6.71 -2.10
CA GLY A 466 37.87 -6.64 -0.92
C GLY A 466 38.18 -5.23 -0.42
N LYS A 467 37.89 -4.19 -1.20
CA LYS A 467 38.06 -2.79 -0.80
C LYS A 467 36.87 -2.33 0.03
N LYS A 468 37.12 -1.87 1.25
CA LYS A 468 36.08 -1.27 2.10
C LYS A 468 35.61 0.05 1.48
N VAL A 469 34.33 0.11 1.09
CA VAL A 469 33.72 1.29 0.44
C VAL A 469 32.80 2.07 1.39
N TYR A 470 32.29 1.43 2.45
CA TYR A 470 31.45 2.10 3.43
C TYR A 470 31.57 1.48 4.82
N GLU A 471 31.48 2.30 5.86
CA GLU A 471 31.40 1.87 7.25
C GLU A 471 30.54 2.82 8.07
N PHE A 472 29.59 2.26 8.82
CA PHE A 472 28.83 2.94 9.84
C PHE A 472 28.90 2.17 11.16
N SER A 473 29.01 2.92 12.26
CA SER A 473 28.97 2.40 13.62
C SER A 473 27.99 3.22 14.46
N GLY A 474 26.95 2.58 14.97
CA GLY A 474 25.91 3.24 15.76
C GLY A 474 24.59 2.49 15.67
N ARG A 475 23.52 3.12 16.16
CA ARG A 475 22.13 2.69 15.98
C ARG A 475 21.35 3.78 15.26
N ARG A 476 20.46 3.38 14.37
CA ARG A 476 19.54 4.27 13.65
C ARG A 476 18.31 3.49 13.20
N TRP A 477 17.36 4.18 12.59
CA TRP A 477 16.26 3.52 11.90
C TRP A 477 16.70 3.22 10.47
N HIS A 478 16.47 1.97 10.05
CA HIS A 478 16.67 1.60 8.65
C HIS A 478 15.79 2.47 7.74
N HIS A 479 16.45 3.12 6.78
CA HIS A 479 15.87 3.75 5.60
C HIS A 479 16.81 3.50 4.43
N LEU A 480 16.30 3.47 3.19
CA LEU A 480 17.13 3.40 1.99
C LEU A 480 16.89 4.65 1.13
N PRO A 481 17.92 5.49 0.88
CA PRO A 481 19.25 5.47 1.49
C PRO A 481 19.23 6.14 2.88
N ASN A 482 19.88 5.51 3.87
CA ASN A 482 20.38 6.25 5.02
C ASN A 482 21.60 7.09 4.59
N ASP A 483 22.51 6.51 3.80
CA ASP A 483 23.67 7.18 3.22
C ASP A 483 23.83 6.85 1.74
N ARG A 484 24.48 7.76 1.00
CA ARG A 484 24.91 7.58 -0.39
C ARG A 484 26.42 7.76 -0.47
N VAL A 485 27.09 6.88 -1.21
CA VAL A 485 28.55 6.92 -1.40
C VAL A 485 28.88 6.74 -2.88
N SER A 486 29.64 7.68 -3.46
CA SER A 486 30.13 7.53 -4.83
C SER A 486 31.11 6.36 -4.93
N VAL A 487 30.94 5.53 -5.96
CA VAL A 487 31.80 4.40 -6.29
C VAL A 487 32.11 4.38 -7.79
N GLU A 488 33.33 4.00 -8.15
CA GLU A 488 33.70 3.74 -9.54
C GLU A 488 33.50 2.26 -9.84
N LEU A 489 32.70 1.95 -10.85
CA LEU A 489 32.50 0.59 -11.35
C LEU A 489 33.36 0.38 -12.59
N ARG A 490 33.99 -0.80 -12.68
CA ARG A 490 34.63 -1.28 -13.91
C ARG A 490 33.67 -2.23 -14.62
N GLU A 491 33.82 -2.41 -15.91
CA GLU A 491 33.09 -3.46 -16.63
C GLU A 491 33.52 -4.83 -16.10
N GLY A 492 32.53 -5.69 -15.79
CA GLY A 492 32.79 -7.07 -15.38
C GLY A 492 32.05 -7.50 -14.14
N VAL A 493 32.53 -8.57 -13.51
CA VAL A 493 31.93 -9.16 -12.32
C VAL A 493 32.68 -8.69 -11.07
N HIS A 494 31.93 -8.23 -10.09
CA HIS A 494 32.42 -7.71 -8.83
C HIS A 494 31.83 -8.49 -7.65
N SER A 495 32.63 -8.63 -6.60
CA SER A 495 32.19 -9.18 -5.32
C SER A 495 31.59 -8.10 -4.43
N LEU A 496 30.54 -8.44 -3.69
CA LEU A 496 29.87 -7.56 -2.74
C LEU A 496 29.73 -8.29 -1.40
N LEU A 497 30.45 -7.82 -0.38
CA LEU A 497 30.41 -8.37 0.97
C LEU A 497 29.86 -7.33 1.94
N ILE A 498 28.93 -7.77 2.79
CA ILE A 498 28.30 -6.97 3.84
C ILE A 498 28.63 -7.60 5.19
N LYS A 499 28.97 -6.76 6.18
CA LYS A 499 29.04 -7.13 7.60
C LYS A 499 28.02 -6.31 8.37
N ALA A 500 26.92 -6.94 8.76
CA ALA A 500 25.88 -6.34 9.59
C ALA A 500 26.14 -6.66 11.07
N LYS A 501 26.24 -5.63 11.90
CA LYS A 501 26.51 -5.73 13.34
C LYS A 501 25.20 -5.52 14.11
N GLN A 502 24.93 -6.38 15.09
CA GLN A 502 23.78 -6.26 15.98
C GLN A 502 24.24 -6.20 17.44
N GLY A 503 23.81 -5.19 18.18
CA GLY A 503 24.05 -5.00 19.60
C GLY A 503 22.84 -5.42 20.41
N HIS A 504 21.86 -4.51 20.51
CA HIS A 504 20.68 -4.68 21.37
C HIS A 504 19.48 -3.99 20.72
N GLY A 505 18.41 -4.73 20.46
CA GLY A 505 17.21 -4.18 19.83
C GLY A 505 16.37 -5.26 19.16
N ARG A 506 15.11 -4.94 18.86
CA ARG A 506 14.19 -5.86 18.17
C ARG A 506 14.42 -5.91 16.65
N ARG A 507 15.16 -4.94 16.10
CA ARG A 507 15.39 -4.77 14.66
C ARG A 507 16.84 -5.02 14.31
N PHE A 508 17.04 -5.68 13.18
CA PHE A 508 18.35 -6.02 12.63
C PHE A 508 18.18 -6.21 11.13
N SER A 509 18.32 -5.13 10.39
CA SER A 509 18.19 -5.17 8.94
C SER A 509 19.21 -4.29 8.24
N PHE A 510 19.43 -4.58 6.97
CA PHE A 510 20.19 -3.74 6.06
C PHE A 510 19.57 -3.74 4.67
N SER A 511 19.97 -2.77 3.85
CA SER A 511 19.71 -2.73 2.42
C SER A 511 20.91 -2.15 1.70
N VAL A 512 21.16 -2.63 0.49
CA VAL A 512 22.17 -2.07 -0.42
C VAL A 512 21.59 -2.04 -1.84
N ASN A 513 21.74 -0.89 -2.50
CA ASN A 513 21.52 -0.74 -3.93
C ASN A 513 22.69 0.00 -4.59
N ILE A 514 22.92 -0.25 -5.88
CA ILE A 514 23.96 0.39 -6.68
C ILE A 514 23.23 1.20 -7.77
N CYS A 515 23.11 2.50 -7.53
CA CYS A 515 22.24 3.40 -8.26
C CYS A 515 23.01 4.26 -9.28
N GLU A 516 22.29 4.77 -10.28
CA GLU A 516 22.77 5.86 -11.13
C GLU A 516 23.14 7.09 -10.25
N PRO A 517 24.22 7.84 -10.58
CA PRO A 517 24.59 9.06 -9.86
C PRO A 517 23.63 10.20 -10.25
N GLU A 518 22.54 10.33 -9.51
CA GLU A 518 21.46 11.29 -9.75
C GLU A 518 21.05 11.96 -8.43
N ASP A 519 21.26 13.28 -8.37
CA ASP A 519 21.00 14.09 -7.18
C ASP A 519 19.54 14.56 -7.11
N ASP A 520 18.86 14.71 -8.25
CA ASP A 520 17.48 15.19 -8.26
C ASP A 520 16.56 14.10 -7.69
N PRO A 521 15.91 14.32 -6.53
CA PRO A 521 15.08 13.31 -5.88
C PRO A 521 13.85 12.89 -6.71
N ARG A 522 13.52 13.63 -7.78
CA ARG A 522 12.48 13.26 -8.74
C ARG A 522 12.89 12.11 -9.66
N TYR A 523 14.19 11.90 -9.85
CA TYR A 523 14.74 10.90 -10.78
C TYR A 523 15.69 9.91 -10.11
N ALA A 524 16.26 10.28 -8.95
CA ALA A 524 17.27 9.50 -8.21
C ALA A 524 16.81 8.09 -7.84
N GLY A 525 17.78 7.19 -7.63
CA GLY A 525 17.55 5.88 -7.03
C GLY A 525 17.17 4.75 -8.00
N ASN A 526 17.26 4.97 -9.32
CA ASN A 526 17.25 3.84 -10.26
C ASN A 526 18.55 3.05 -10.10
N ARG A 527 18.47 1.71 -10.10
CA ARG A 527 19.67 0.88 -10.20
C ARG A 527 20.41 1.19 -11.50
N VAL A 528 21.74 1.15 -11.48
CA VAL A 528 22.57 1.24 -12.69
C VAL A 528 22.01 0.30 -13.78
N ARG A 529 21.71 0.87 -14.95
CA ARG A 529 21.11 0.13 -16.07
C ARG A 529 22.00 -1.03 -16.48
N GLY A 530 21.40 -2.22 -16.64
CA GLY A 530 22.10 -3.45 -17.01
C GLY A 530 22.88 -4.12 -15.87
N LEU A 531 22.92 -3.50 -14.68
CA LEU A 531 23.55 -4.13 -13.52
C LEU A 531 22.68 -5.26 -12.99
N LYS A 532 23.25 -6.48 -12.93
CA LYS A 532 22.57 -7.68 -12.45
C LYS A 532 23.26 -8.23 -11.20
N PHE A 533 22.50 -8.46 -10.14
CA PHE A 533 22.96 -9.19 -8.95
C PHE A 533 22.79 -10.69 -9.13
N PHE A 534 23.69 -11.46 -8.54
CA PHE A 534 23.62 -12.93 -8.49
C PHE A 534 24.48 -13.47 -7.35
N VAL A 535 24.39 -14.78 -7.10
CA VAL A 535 25.27 -15.49 -6.15
C VAL A 535 26.02 -16.60 -6.89
N PRO A 536 27.20 -17.02 -6.42
CA PRO A 536 27.93 -18.14 -7.02
C PRO A 536 27.08 -19.43 -7.06
N GLY A 537 27.17 -20.23 -8.14
CA GLY A 537 26.58 -21.58 -8.22
C GLY A 537 25.05 -21.69 -8.29
N GLY A 538 24.35 -20.64 -8.72
CA GLY A 538 22.91 -20.43 -8.52
C GLY A 538 21.91 -21.40 -9.17
N GLU A 539 21.62 -22.55 -8.52
CA GLU A 539 20.54 -23.44 -9.00
C GLU A 539 19.48 -23.83 -7.96
N LYS A 540 19.68 -23.58 -6.65
CA LYS A 540 18.64 -23.80 -5.63
C LYS A 540 18.60 -22.67 -4.62
N VAL A 541 17.50 -21.92 -4.61
CA VAL A 541 17.31 -20.75 -3.74
C VAL A 541 16.32 -21.09 -2.62
N ARG A 542 16.70 -20.81 -1.38
CA ARG A 542 15.80 -20.84 -0.23
C ARG A 542 15.06 -19.51 -0.16
N GLU A 543 13.75 -19.55 -0.34
CA GLU A 543 12.89 -18.37 -0.23
C GLU A 543 12.61 -18.01 1.22
N VAL A 544 12.82 -16.74 1.57
CA VAL A 544 12.37 -16.13 2.83
C VAL A 544 11.26 -15.16 2.49
N ARG A 545 10.04 -15.71 2.49
CA ARG A 545 8.85 -14.87 2.32
C ARG A 545 8.70 -13.93 3.53
N PRO A 546 8.31 -12.67 3.31
CA PRO A 546 7.53 -11.93 4.29
C PRO A 546 6.44 -12.88 4.76
N THR A 547 6.07 -12.85 6.03
CA THR A 547 4.96 -13.68 6.50
C THR A 547 3.81 -13.15 5.69
N ALA A 548 3.38 -13.92 4.68
CA ALA A 548 2.20 -13.62 3.91
C ALA A 548 1.19 -13.11 4.90
N VAL A 549 0.67 -11.90 4.68
CA VAL A 549 -0.28 -11.28 5.59
C VAL A 549 -1.41 -12.29 5.79
N GLY A 550 -1.37 -13.03 6.91
CA GLY A 550 -2.32 -14.11 7.19
C GLY A 550 -1.80 -15.55 7.36
N ARG A 551 -0.56 -15.93 7.02
CA ARG A 551 -0.02 -17.27 7.38
C ARG A 551 0.71 -17.20 8.73
N LEU A 552 0.04 -17.68 9.77
CA LEU A 552 0.59 -17.74 11.12
C LEU A 552 1.66 -18.85 11.21
N PRO A 553 2.77 -18.63 11.93
CA PRO A 553 3.75 -19.68 12.21
C PRO A 553 3.10 -20.91 12.86
N GLU A 554 3.68 -22.08 12.61
CA GLU A 554 3.26 -23.32 13.26
C GLU A 554 3.35 -23.18 14.79
N GLY A 555 2.32 -23.60 15.53
CA GLY A 555 2.25 -23.43 16.99
C GLY A 555 1.67 -22.10 17.49
N ALA A 556 1.48 -21.10 16.61
CA ALA A 556 0.83 -19.85 16.98
C ALA A 556 -0.67 -20.04 17.27
N LYS A 557 -1.16 -19.49 18.39
CA LYS A 557 -2.58 -19.46 18.74
C LYS A 557 -3.16 -18.07 18.52
N VAL A 558 -4.15 -17.96 17.64
CA VAL A 558 -4.70 -16.65 17.24
C VAL A 558 -6.20 -16.71 17.04
N ILE A 559 -6.90 -15.72 17.61
CA ILE A 559 -8.32 -15.48 17.37
C ILE A 559 -8.45 -14.76 16.02
N ARG A 560 -8.65 -15.53 14.94
CA ARG A 560 -8.63 -14.99 13.57
C ARG A 560 -9.64 -13.90 13.29
N LYS A 561 -10.79 -13.88 13.96
CA LYS A 561 -11.82 -12.82 13.83
C LYS A 561 -11.50 -11.53 14.59
N ALA A 562 -10.54 -11.56 15.51
CA ALA A 562 -10.22 -10.41 16.34
C ALA A 562 -9.53 -9.31 15.53
N ARG A 563 -10.14 -8.14 15.48
CA ARG A 563 -9.67 -6.97 14.73
C ARG A 563 -9.84 -5.72 15.56
N PHE A 564 -8.82 -4.87 15.53
CA PHE A 564 -8.90 -3.50 16.00
C PHE A 564 -9.96 -2.74 15.19
N VAL A 565 -10.75 -1.90 15.86
CA VAL A 565 -11.69 -1.00 15.18
C VAL A 565 -11.01 0.35 15.02
N GLY A 566 -10.85 0.80 13.77
CA GLY A 566 -10.20 2.06 13.43
C GLY A 566 -10.81 3.26 14.15
N ARG A 567 -10.12 3.78 15.17
CA ARG A 567 -10.47 4.97 15.96
C ARG A 567 -9.24 5.79 16.28
N ALA A 568 -9.41 7.11 16.42
CA ALA A 568 -8.35 7.95 16.93
C ALA A 568 -8.08 7.66 18.42
N ASN A 569 -9.14 7.48 19.21
CA ASN A 569 -9.05 6.95 20.56
C ASN A 569 -8.78 5.44 20.52
N THR A 570 -7.50 5.09 20.50
CA THR A 570 -7.03 3.72 20.31
C THR A 570 -7.47 2.76 21.43
N LEU A 571 -7.66 3.24 22.67
CA LEU A 571 -8.19 2.41 23.76
C LEU A 571 -9.60 1.90 23.43
N ILE A 572 -10.50 2.81 23.03
CA ILE A 572 -11.87 2.43 22.67
C ILE A 572 -11.90 1.62 21.38
N GLY A 573 -11.04 1.91 20.40
CA GLY A 573 -10.90 1.10 19.18
C GLY A 573 -10.50 -0.35 19.47
N ALA A 574 -9.57 -0.56 20.42
CA ALA A 574 -9.14 -1.88 20.85
C ALA A 574 -10.23 -2.60 21.66
N LEU A 575 -10.87 -1.92 22.62
CA LEU A 575 -11.95 -2.50 23.43
C LEU A 575 -13.17 -2.89 22.56
N GLU A 576 -13.56 -2.05 21.61
CA GLU A 576 -14.64 -2.38 20.68
C GLU A 576 -14.30 -3.61 19.83
N GLY A 577 -13.05 -3.72 19.37
CA GLY A 577 -12.55 -4.91 18.68
C GLY A 577 -12.63 -6.18 19.52
N ALA A 578 -12.22 -6.10 20.78
CA ALA A 578 -12.34 -7.21 21.74
C ALA A 578 -13.81 -7.61 21.97
N PHE A 579 -14.69 -6.64 22.16
CA PHE A 579 -16.10 -6.88 22.49
C PHE A 579 -16.85 -7.49 21.29
N ARG A 580 -16.61 -6.97 20.07
CA ARG A 580 -17.13 -7.56 18.83
C ARG A 580 -16.65 -8.99 18.64
N THR A 581 -15.40 -9.28 18.97
CA THR A 581 -14.84 -10.65 18.92
C THR A 581 -15.62 -11.60 19.82
N LEU A 582 -16.01 -11.12 21.00
CA LEU A 582 -16.79 -11.86 21.99
C LEU A 582 -18.30 -11.88 21.72
N GLY A 583 -18.75 -11.33 20.58
CA GLY A 583 -20.14 -11.33 20.15
C GLY A 583 -20.99 -10.19 20.70
N ASP A 584 -20.39 -9.18 21.32
CA ASP A 584 -21.13 -7.99 21.79
C ASP A 584 -21.18 -6.90 20.74
N THR A 585 -22.31 -6.19 20.73
CA THR A 585 -22.49 -4.92 20.03
C THR A 585 -22.29 -3.78 21.03
N LEU A 586 -21.27 -2.96 20.78
CA LEU A 586 -20.97 -1.78 21.59
C LEU A 586 -21.18 -0.53 20.75
N SER A 587 -22.14 0.32 21.14
CA SER A 587 -22.36 1.61 20.47
C SER A 587 -21.13 2.50 20.68
N PRO A 588 -20.54 3.09 19.63
CA PRO A 588 -19.37 3.96 19.75
C PRO A 588 -19.59 5.15 20.68
N ALA A 589 -20.74 5.83 20.55
CA ALA A 589 -21.09 6.96 21.40
C ALA A 589 -21.29 6.53 22.86
N TRP A 590 -21.92 5.36 23.08
CA TRP A 590 -22.05 4.78 24.42
C TRP A 590 -20.69 4.45 25.03
N ALA A 591 -19.80 3.82 24.26
CA ALA A 591 -18.47 3.44 24.71
C ALA A 591 -17.65 4.65 25.12
N MET A 592 -17.58 5.66 24.24
CA MET A 592 -16.85 6.90 24.49
C MET A 592 -17.45 7.68 25.66
N GLY A 593 -18.77 7.82 25.73
CA GLY A 593 -19.46 8.56 26.79
C GLY A 593 -19.33 7.91 28.16
N THR A 594 -19.71 6.65 28.30
CA THR A 594 -19.78 5.97 29.61
C THR A 594 -18.43 5.58 30.20
N SER A 595 -17.40 5.41 29.35
CA SER A 595 -16.01 5.26 29.79
C SER A 595 -15.35 6.59 30.19
N GLY A 596 -16.03 7.72 29.97
CA GLY A 596 -15.51 9.06 30.21
C GLY A 596 -14.55 9.58 29.12
N GLN A 597 -14.19 8.77 28.13
CA GLN A 597 -13.24 9.15 27.07
C GLN A 597 -13.75 10.32 26.21
N ALA A 598 -15.07 10.45 26.04
CA ALA A 598 -15.69 11.56 25.31
C ALA A 598 -15.40 12.95 25.93
N PHE A 599 -15.19 12.99 27.24
CA PHE A 599 -15.00 14.23 28.02
C PHE A 599 -13.56 14.46 28.47
N ARG A 600 -12.66 13.54 28.14
CA ARG A 600 -11.26 13.62 28.56
C ARG A 600 -10.48 14.54 27.63
N THR A 601 -9.61 15.36 28.22
CA THR A 601 -8.55 16.09 27.51
C THR A 601 -7.28 15.94 28.32
N THR A 602 -6.27 15.31 27.73
CA THR A 602 -4.95 15.11 28.33
C THR A 602 -3.87 15.51 27.34
N ILE A 603 -2.99 16.40 27.78
CA ILE A 603 -1.98 17.03 26.92
C ILE A 603 -0.63 16.91 27.60
N ALA A 604 0.38 16.40 26.90
CA ALA A 604 1.76 16.37 27.41
C ALA A 604 2.38 17.78 27.36
N ASP A 605 3.32 18.08 28.25
CA ASP A 605 4.09 19.34 28.30
C ASP A 605 4.97 19.61 27.08
N SER A 606 5.09 18.61 26.21
CA SER A 606 5.76 18.64 24.93
C SER A 606 4.79 18.49 23.75
N LEU A 607 3.48 18.53 24.00
CA LEU A 607 2.40 18.31 23.01
C LEU A 607 2.63 17.05 22.14
N SER A 608 3.26 16.02 22.70
CA SER A 608 3.51 14.75 22.03
C SER A 608 2.28 13.83 22.04
N GLU A 609 2.31 12.81 21.19
CA GLU A 609 1.26 11.80 21.05
C GLU A 609 1.03 10.96 22.31
N TYR A 610 1.94 11.01 23.28
CA TYR A 610 1.78 10.38 24.59
C TYR A 610 0.72 11.06 25.47
N GLY A 611 0.41 12.35 25.22
CA GLY A 611 -0.59 13.10 25.99
C GLY A 611 -1.97 12.43 25.97
N PRO A 612 -2.60 12.25 24.79
CA PRO A 612 -3.92 11.61 24.69
C PRO A 612 -3.98 10.17 25.21
N GLY A 613 -2.86 9.43 25.16
CA GLY A 613 -2.75 8.06 25.66
C GLY A 613 -2.50 7.93 27.16
N SER A 614 -2.31 9.04 27.88
CA SER A 614 -1.96 9.06 29.30
C SER A 614 -3.19 9.05 30.21
N LEU A 615 -3.45 7.90 30.82
CA LEU A 615 -4.61 7.67 31.68
C LEU A 615 -4.21 7.65 33.14
N ASP A 616 -5.09 8.19 33.99
CA ASP A 616 -5.10 7.84 35.40
C ASP A 616 -5.99 6.60 35.55
N TRP A 617 -5.40 5.48 35.93
CA TRP A 617 -6.09 4.20 36.00
C TRP A 617 -7.03 4.08 37.19
N ASP A 618 -6.82 4.83 38.27
CA ASP A 618 -7.74 4.84 39.42
C ASP A 618 -9.09 5.46 39.04
N GLU A 619 -9.07 6.40 38.10
CA GLU A 619 -10.26 7.03 37.54
C GLU A 619 -10.81 6.30 36.31
N ALA A 620 -9.93 5.81 35.43
CA ALA A 620 -10.35 5.19 34.16
C ALA A 620 -10.92 3.79 34.35
N LEU A 621 -10.29 2.94 35.19
CA LEU A 621 -10.68 1.54 35.32
C LEU A 621 -12.11 1.35 35.85
N PRO A 622 -12.60 2.12 36.85
CA PRO A 622 -14.00 2.03 37.27
C PRO A 622 -14.99 2.34 36.15
N LEU A 623 -14.72 3.35 35.32
CA LEU A 623 -15.61 3.76 34.22
C LEU A 623 -15.63 2.74 33.07
N LEU A 624 -14.52 2.02 32.82
CA LEU A 624 -14.50 0.96 31.81
C LEU A 624 -15.47 -0.19 32.13
N ARG A 625 -15.85 -0.38 33.40
CA ARG A 625 -16.86 -1.38 33.79
C ARG A 625 -18.26 -1.05 33.27
N ASN A 626 -18.53 0.21 32.91
CA ASN A 626 -19.80 0.64 32.32
C ASN A 626 -20.00 0.14 30.87
N LEU A 627 -18.96 -0.44 30.26
CA LEU A 627 -19.03 -1.00 28.91
C LEU A 627 -19.76 -2.37 28.85
N GLY A 628 -20.06 -2.97 30.00
CA GLY A 628 -20.82 -4.23 30.06
C GLY A 628 -19.99 -5.49 30.16
N ARG A 629 -18.69 -5.39 30.47
CA ARG A 629 -17.83 -6.53 30.81
C ARG A 629 -16.94 -6.23 32.01
N GLU A 630 -16.52 -7.30 32.69
CA GLU A 630 -15.40 -7.22 33.64
C GLU A 630 -14.12 -6.83 32.88
N VAL A 631 -13.35 -5.92 33.45
CA VAL A 631 -12.06 -5.49 32.91
C VAL A 631 -11.05 -5.52 34.06
N ARG A 632 -9.99 -6.31 33.90
CA ARG A 632 -8.87 -6.39 34.85
C ARG A 632 -7.65 -5.70 34.24
N LEU A 633 -7.00 -4.83 35.00
CA LEU A 633 -5.79 -4.15 34.59
C LEU A 633 -4.57 -4.81 35.25
N ILE A 634 -3.53 -5.04 34.46
CA ILE A 634 -2.16 -5.32 34.91
C ILE A 634 -1.33 -4.09 34.56
N TYR A 635 -0.74 -3.45 35.56
CA TYR A 635 -0.14 -2.12 35.42
C TYR A 635 1.20 -1.97 36.13
N ALA A 636 2.19 -1.38 35.46
CA ALA A 636 3.47 -0.97 36.02
C ALA A 636 3.93 0.35 35.40
N GLU A 637 4.39 1.28 36.22
CA GLU A 637 5.06 2.50 35.74
C GLU A 637 6.47 2.17 35.25
N PRO A 638 7.06 3.01 34.37
CA PRO A 638 8.49 2.92 34.07
C PRO A 638 9.34 2.94 35.34
N GLY A 639 10.25 1.97 35.49
CA GLY A 639 11.13 1.88 36.66
C GLY A 639 10.52 1.22 37.90
N ASP A 640 9.30 0.69 37.83
CA ASP A 640 8.71 -0.15 38.88
C ASP A 640 9.63 -1.36 39.18
N PRO A 641 10.05 -1.60 40.44
CA PRO A 641 10.89 -2.75 40.78
C PRO A 641 10.27 -4.10 40.41
N ASP A 642 8.94 -4.17 40.30
CA ASP A 642 8.18 -5.36 39.92
C ASP A 642 7.90 -5.45 38.41
N PHE A 643 8.48 -4.57 37.57
CA PHE A 643 8.13 -4.47 36.15
C PHE A 643 8.20 -5.82 35.41
N GLY A 644 9.33 -6.53 35.52
CA GLY A 644 9.52 -7.84 34.87
C GLY A 644 8.53 -8.90 35.38
N ARG A 645 8.26 -8.91 36.69
CA ARG A 645 7.26 -9.82 37.30
C ARG A 645 5.85 -9.55 36.77
N LYS A 646 5.49 -8.29 36.55
CA LYS A 646 4.20 -7.89 35.99
C LYS A 646 4.10 -8.17 34.48
N GLN A 647 5.21 -8.14 33.75
CA GLN A 647 5.24 -8.59 32.35
C GLN A 647 4.99 -10.11 32.25
N GLU A 648 5.58 -10.90 33.15
CA GLU A 648 5.30 -12.34 33.25
C GLU A 648 3.84 -12.60 33.64
N GLU A 649 3.28 -11.83 34.59
CA GLU A 649 1.86 -11.91 34.93
C GLU A 649 0.97 -11.58 33.72
N ALA A 650 1.32 -10.56 32.94
CA ALA A 650 0.63 -10.20 31.71
C ALA A 650 0.71 -11.32 30.67
N TRP A 651 1.87 -11.95 30.49
CA TRP A 651 2.06 -13.07 29.58
C TRP A 651 1.12 -14.23 29.90
N GLU A 652 1.08 -14.68 31.15
CA GLU A 652 0.20 -15.79 31.52
C GLU A 652 -1.28 -15.40 31.44
N ALA A 653 -1.64 -14.19 31.86
CA ALA A 653 -3.02 -13.72 31.80
C ALA A 653 -3.55 -13.57 30.38
N VAL A 654 -2.75 -13.02 29.47
CA VAL A 654 -3.12 -12.86 28.05
C VAL A 654 -3.24 -14.23 27.38
N ARG A 655 -2.30 -15.15 27.61
CA ARG A 655 -2.37 -16.52 27.07
C ARG A 655 -3.65 -17.23 27.50
N ALA A 656 -3.93 -17.22 28.81
CA ALA A 656 -5.15 -17.81 29.35
C ALA A 656 -6.41 -17.19 28.74
N SER A 657 -6.42 -15.86 28.55
CA SER A 657 -7.53 -15.16 27.88
C SER A 657 -7.70 -15.60 26.41
N ILE A 658 -6.60 -15.67 25.65
CA ILE A 658 -6.61 -16.08 24.24
C ILE A 658 -7.07 -17.53 24.09
N ASP A 659 -6.62 -18.42 24.97
CA ASP A 659 -7.03 -19.84 24.98
C ASP A 659 -8.53 -20.02 25.24
N LEU A 660 -9.16 -19.05 25.93
CA LEU A 660 -10.62 -18.98 26.11
C LEU A 660 -11.34 -18.23 24.96
N GLY A 661 -10.63 -17.84 23.91
CA GLY A 661 -11.17 -17.11 22.76
C GLY A 661 -11.44 -15.63 23.02
N ALA A 662 -10.86 -15.06 24.08
CA ALA A 662 -11.01 -13.65 24.46
C ALA A 662 -9.72 -12.85 24.19
N PRO A 663 -9.75 -11.84 23.31
CA PRO A 663 -8.63 -10.92 23.12
C PRO A 663 -8.32 -10.10 24.37
N ALA A 664 -7.08 -9.61 24.46
CA ALA A 664 -6.67 -8.62 25.46
C ALA A 664 -6.34 -7.28 24.80
N VAL A 665 -6.28 -6.20 25.57
CA VAL A 665 -5.86 -4.88 25.08
C VAL A 665 -4.58 -4.48 25.79
N ALA A 666 -3.58 -3.96 25.08
CA ALA A 666 -2.33 -3.53 25.70
C ALA A 666 -1.86 -2.17 25.16
N LYS A 667 -1.23 -1.39 26.03
CA LYS A 667 -0.54 -0.15 25.66
C LYS A 667 0.83 -0.47 25.05
N LEU A 668 1.11 0.10 23.89
CA LEU A 668 2.38 0.00 23.17
C LEU A 668 2.77 1.38 22.67
N GLY A 669 3.85 1.92 23.26
CA GLY A 669 4.20 3.33 23.12
C GLY A 669 3.01 4.22 23.54
N PRO A 670 2.58 5.18 22.70
CA PRO A 670 1.49 6.10 23.04
C PRO A 670 0.08 5.52 22.75
N PHE A 671 -0.04 4.31 22.20
CA PHE A 671 -1.30 3.77 21.68
C PHE A 671 -1.74 2.50 22.39
N PHE A 672 -3.04 2.18 22.30
CA PHE A 672 -3.61 0.91 22.78
C PHE A 672 -4.01 0.02 21.60
N TRP A 673 -3.58 -1.24 21.62
CA TRP A 673 -3.86 -2.20 20.55
C TRP A 673 -4.46 -3.49 21.08
N LEU A 674 -5.05 -4.26 20.16
CA LEU A 674 -5.72 -5.52 20.46
C LEU A 674 -4.73 -6.68 20.34
N ILE A 675 -4.40 -7.34 21.44
CA ILE A 675 -3.68 -8.62 21.39
C ILE A 675 -4.68 -9.71 20.99
N LYS A 676 -4.46 -10.31 19.83
CA LYS A 676 -5.32 -11.33 19.21
C LYS A 676 -4.73 -12.73 19.24
N GLY A 677 -3.50 -12.89 19.70
CA GLY A 677 -2.87 -14.20 19.78
C GLY A 677 -1.49 -14.16 20.40
N TYR A 678 -0.87 -15.34 20.50
CA TYR A 678 0.50 -15.50 20.99
C TYR A 678 1.20 -16.69 20.32
N HIS A 679 2.52 -16.73 20.42
CA HIS A 679 3.32 -17.90 20.12
C HIS A 679 4.01 -18.40 21.41
N PRO A 680 3.79 -19.64 21.87
CA PRO A 680 4.30 -20.11 23.16
C PRO A 680 5.83 -20.18 23.20
N GLU A 681 6.48 -20.73 22.17
CA GLU A 681 7.93 -20.91 22.15
C GLU A 681 8.69 -19.62 21.89
N GLU A 682 8.27 -18.84 20.90
CA GLU A 682 8.86 -17.55 20.57
C GLU A 682 8.56 -16.45 21.59
N LYS A 683 7.63 -16.69 22.54
CA LYS A 683 7.21 -15.70 23.55
C LYS A 683 6.79 -14.35 22.97
N VAL A 684 6.08 -14.36 21.84
CA VAL A 684 5.53 -13.15 21.20
C VAL A 684 4.00 -13.08 21.28
N TYR A 685 3.47 -11.86 21.26
CA TYR A 685 2.07 -11.53 21.05
C TYR A 685 1.80 -11.14 19.59
N TYR A 686 0.69 -11.63 19.03
CA TYR A 686 0.16 -11.15 17.76
C TYR A 686 -0.89 -10.07 18.02
N ILE A 687 -0.77 -8.96 17.30
CA ILE A 687 -1.56 -7.76 17.55
C ILE A 687 -2.40 -7.42 16.32
N SER A 688 -3.59 -6.88 16.54
CA SER A 688 -4.33 -6.12 15.54
C SER A 688 -4.20 -4.65 15.90
N ALA A 689 -3.65 -3.86 14.98
CA ALA A 689 -3.54 -2.41 15.07
C ALA A 689 -4.23 -1.74 13.87
N SER A 690 -4.21 -0.41 13.81
CA SER A 690 -4.49 0.31 12.56
C SER A 690 -3.41 -0.03 11.52
N ALA A 691 -3.79 -0.16 10.25
CA ALA A 691 -3.00 -0.73 9.14
C ALA A 691 -1.62 -0.10 8.90
N SER A 692 -1.28 0.98 9.60
CA SER A 692 -0.06 1.77 9.44
C SER A 692 0.88 1.74 10.65
N TYR A 693 0.64 0.94 11.71
CA TYR A 693 1.44 1.04 12.95
C TYR A 693 2.21 -0.21 13.37
N PHE A 694 1.75 -1.41 13.04
CA PHE A 694 2.43 -2.65 13.46
C PHE A 694 2.24 -3.77 12.44
N GLU A 695 3.35 -4.23 11.87
CA GLU A 695 3.40 -5.38 10.97
C GLU A 695 4.02 -6.62 11.65
N GLU A 696 4.59 -6.47 12.85
CA GLU A 696 5.34 -7.52 13.56
C GLU A 696 4.71 -7.96 14.90
N PRO A 697 4.91 -9.23 15.30
CA PRO A 697 4.62 -9.70 16.66
C PRO A 697 5.49 -8.99 17.71
N VAL A 698 4.89 -8.71 18.87
CA VAL A 698 5.53 -8.02 19.99
C VAL A 698 6.06 -9.04 21.00
N GLU A 699 7.35 -8.98 21.31
CA GLU A 699 7.95 -9.81 22.36
C GLU A 699 7.31 -9.55 23.72
N ALA A 700 7.13 -10.62 24.50
CA ALA A 700 6.52 -10.55 25.83
C ALA A 700 7.36 -9.73 26.81
N ASP A 701 8.69 -9.89 26.77
CA ASP A 701 9.65 -9.23 27.67
C ASP A 701 9.83 -7.74 27.37
N ALA A 702 9.39 -7.29 26.20
CA ALA A 702 9.56 -5.90 25.80
C ALA A 702 8.21 -5.14 25.77
N LEU A 703 7.11 -5.80 26.18
CA LEU A 703 5.81 -5.15 26.36
C LEU A 703 5.89 -4.11 27.49
N GLY A 704 5.70 -2.83 27.15
CA GLY A 704 5.66 -1.72 28.12
C GLY A 704 6.98 -0.98 28.34
N GLU A 705 8.11 -1.41 27.75
CA GLU A 705 9.42 -0.74 27.91
C GLU A 705 9.39 0.74 27.48
N ASP A 706 8.56 1.08 26.49
CA ASP A 706 8.50 2.41 25.87
C ASP A 706 7.57 3.42 26.60
N GLY A 707 7.06 3.11 27.79
CA GLY A 707 6.15 4.05 28.48
C GLY A 707 5.22 3.48 29.54
N GLY A 708 5.62 2.36 30.15
CA GLY A 708 4.88 1.68 31.21
C GLY A 708 4.05 0.50 30.68
N LEU A 709 3.86 -0.50 31.53
CA LEU A 709 3.04 -1.68 31.23
C LEU A 709 1.58 -1.35 31.56
N ALA A 710 0.67 -1.51 30.59
CA ALA A 710 -0.77 -1.49 30.84
C ALA A 710 -1.48 -2.53 29.96
N VAL A 711 -2.02 -3.57 30.57
CA VAL A 711 -2.71 -4.67 29.88
C VAL A 711 -4.09 -4.88 30.50
N LEU A 712 -5.12 -4.82 29.67
CA LEU A 712 -6.51 -5.04 30.04
C LEU A 712 -6.94 -6.45 29.59
N ILE A 713 -7.30 -7.28 30.57
CA ILE A 713 -7.90 -8.59 30.35
C ILE A 713 -9.41 -8.44 30.40
N ILE A 714 -10.08 -8.90 29.33
CA ILE A 714 -11.53 -8.74 29.14
C ILE A 714 -12.24 -10.00 29.65
N GLY A 715 -13.04 -9.82 30.70
CA GLY A 715 -13.77 -10.89 31.35
C GLY A 715 -15.19 -11.09 30.83
N ARG A 716 -16.01 -11.71 31.68
CA ARG A 716 -17.41 -12.03 31.37
C ARG A 716 -18.29 -10.77 31.27
N LYS A 717 -19.46 -10.94 30.64
CA LYS A 717 -20.48 -9.91 30.54
C LYS A 717 -21.08 -9.60 31.90
N VAL A 718 -21.30 -8.31 32.18
CA VAL A 718 -21.95 -7.82 33.39
C VAL A 718 -23.09 -6.89 33.04
N LYS A 719 -24.16 -6.92 33.84
CA LYS A 719 -25.30 -6.01 33.68
C LYS A 719 -24.88 -4.62 34.15
N VAL A 720 -25.12 -3.62 33.30
CA VAL A 720 -24.85 -2.21 33.62
C VAL A 720 -26.17 -1.51 33.88
N ASP A 721 -26.25 -0.75 34.97
CA ASP A 721 -27.34 0.18 35.21
C ASP A 721 -27.08 1.45 34.39
N THR A 722 -27.90 1.65 33.34
CA THR A 722 -27.79 2.77 32.41
C THR A 722 -27.80 4.12 33.13
N THR A 723 -28.70 4.32 34.10
CA THR A 723 -28.84 5.59 34.82
C THR A 723 -27.61 5.86 35.68
N ARG A 724 -27.08 4.84 36.35
CA ARG A 724 -25.85 4.92 37.12
C ARG A 724 -24.65 5.27 36.23
N ALA A 725 -24.49 4.57 35.11
CA ALA A 725 -23.40 4.79 34.17
C ALA A 725 -23.43 6.21 33.57
N LEU A 726 -24.61 6.70 33.18
CA LEU A 726 -24.82 8.08 32.75
C LEU A 726 -24.37 9.05 33.85
N LYS A 727 -24.86 8.88 35.08
CA LYS A 727 -24.54 9.77 36.21
C LYS A 727 -23.05 9.77 36.56
N GLU A 728 -22.40 8.61 36.55
CA GLU A 728 -20.96 8.48 36.77
C GLU A 728 -20.16 9.21 35.69
N SER A 729 -20.50 9.03 34.41
CA SER A 729 -19.80 9.70 33.31
C SER A 729 -19.94 11.23 33.33
N LEU A 730 -21.13 11.75 33.65
CA LEU A 730 -21.37 13.20 33.74
C LEU A 730 -20.63 13.82 34.93
N ARG A 731 -20.58 13.12 36.08
CA ARG A 731 -19.79 13.57 37.23
C ARG A 731 -18.31 13.54 36.95
N PHE A 732 -17.86 12.49 36.25
CA PHE A 732 -16.48 12.40 35.77
C PHE A 732 -16.13 13.59 34.87
N ALA A 733 -16.99 13.94 33.90
CA ALA A 733 -16.76 15.08 33.02
C ALA A 733 -16.50 16.39 33.79
N LEU A 734 -17.36 16.71 34.76
CA LEU A 734 -17.20 17.91 35.60
C LEU A 734 -15.95 17.87 36.49
N ARG A 735 -15.59 16.70 37.01
CA ARG A 735 -14.41 16.50 37.86
C ARG A 735 -13.13 16.60 37.05
N GLU A 736 -13.02 15.86 35.95
CA GLU A 736 -11.84 15.81 35.08
C GLU A 736 -11.55 17.19 34.48
N ALA A 737 -12.57 17.94 34.07
CA ALA A 737 -12.38 19.28 33.51
C ALA A 737 -11.70 20.27 34.47
N ARG A 738 -11.91 20.12 35.79
CA ARG A 738 -11.37 21.01 36.83
C ARG A 738 -10.18 20.42 37.57
N ARG A 739 -9.75 19.22 37.19
CA ARG A 739 -8.68 18.50 37.87
C ARG A 739 -7.34 19.13 37.51
N ARG A 740 -6.59 19.53 38.53
CA ARG A 740 -5.21 20.01 38.37
C ARG A 740 -4.25 18.84 38.29
N ALA A 741 -3.22 18.98 37.45
CA ALA A 741 -2.13 18.03 37.43
C ALA A 741 -1.34 18.11 38.76
N PRO A 742 -0.83 16.99 39.30
CA PRO A 742 0.10 17.02 40.43
C PRO A 742 1.33 17.89 40.12
N GLU A 743 1.94 18.46 41.16
CA GLU A 743 3.17 19.24 41.02
C GLU A 743 4.28 18.36 40.40
N GLY A 744 4.94 18.87 39.36
CA GLY A 744 5.96 18.13 38.60
C GLY A 744 5.43 17.17 37.51
N SER A 745 4.11 17.08 37.29
CA SER A 745 3.54 16.28 36.20
C SER A 745 3.93 16.82 34.82
N ARG A 746 4.28 15.91 33.90
CA ARG A 746 4.50 16.20 32.48
C ARG A 746 3.23 16.09 31.62
N VAL A 747 2.10 15.75 32.24
CA VAL A 747 0.80 15.63 31.57
C VAL A 747 -0.23 16.47 32.30
N PHE A 748 -0.92 17.32 31.55
CA PHE A 748 -1.97 18.23 32.01
C PHE A 748 -3.35 17.67 31.65
N ARG A 749 -4.38 18.07 32.41
CA ARG A 749 -5.74 17.55 32.25
C ARG A 749 -6.80 18.67 32.20
N GLY A 750 -7.94 18.39 31.57
CA GLY A 750 -9.10 19.26 31.58
C GLY A 750 -8.85 20.65 30.96
N LEU A 751 -9.47 21.69 31.54
CA LEU A 751 -9.36 23.07 31.05
C LEU A 751 -7.91 23.61 31.14
N GLU A 752 -7.13 23.18 32.14
CA GLU A 752 -5.70 23.54 32.20
C GLU A 752 -4.93 23.02 30.99
N ALA A 753 -5.25 21.79 30.54
CA ALA A 753 -4.60 21.18 29.39
C ALA A 753 -4.92 21.94 28.08
N ILE A 754 -6.16 22.40 27.91
CA ILE A 754 -6.59 23.16 26.72
C ILE A 754 -5.85 24.50 26.65
N LYS A 755 -5.75 25.21 27.78
CA LYS A 755 -4.98 26.47 27.87
C LYS A 755 -3.53 26.27 27.48
N ARG A 756 -2.87 25.29 28.11
CA ARG A 756 -1.46 24.97 27.82
C ARG A 756 -1.24 24.51 26.39
N TRP A 757 -2.21 23.82 25.80
CA TRP A 757 -2.16 23.43 24.40
C TRP A 757 -2.09 24.65 23.48
N ALA A 758 -2.95 25.66 23.70
CA ALA A 758 -2.88 26.92 22.97
C ALA A 758 -1.51 27.61 23.18
N ASP A 759 -1.06 27.75 24.43
CA ASP A 759 0.22 28.42 24.76
C ASP A 759 1.44 27.71 24.13
N MET A 760 1.42 26.39 24.05
CA MET A 760 2.49 25.60 23.41
C MET A 760 2.52 25.77 21.90
N LEU A 761 1.36 25.89 21.26
CA LEU A 761 1.29 26.20 19.83
C LEU A 761 1.85 27.59 19.54
N GLU A 762 1.45 28.61 20.31
CA GLU A 762 1.94 29.98 20.13
C GLU A 762 3.44 30.13 20.36
N SER A 763 3.96 29.44 21.38
CA SER A 763 5.39 29.48 21.70
C SER A 763 6.23 28.54 20.84
N GLY A 764 5.61 27.78 19.92
CA GLY A 764 6.30 26.78 19.08
C GLY A 764 6.94 25.64 19.89
N ARG A 765 6.50 25.40 21.13
CA ARG A 765 7.06 24.38 22.03
C ARG A 765 6.28 23.09 21.93
N PHE A 766 6.64 22.23 20.97
CA PHE A 766 6.07 20.90 20.81
C PHE A 766 7.06 19.91 20.21
N SER A 767 6.81 18.61 20.41
CA SER A 767 7.55 17.52 19.77
C SER A 767 7.16 17.43 18.30
N PRO A 768 8.11 17.52 17.36
CA PRO A 768 7.80 17.41 15.94
C PRO A 768 7.32 15.99 15.57
N GLY A 769 6.52 15.86 14.51
CA GLY A 769 5.92 14.58 14.09
C GLY A 769 4.42 14.47 14.43
N PHE A 770 4.01 13.39 15.09
CA PHE A 770 2.59 13.07 15.34
C PHE A 770 1.87 14.04 16.29
N GLY A 771 2.59 14.63 17.24
CA GLY A 771 2.07 15.27 18.46
C GLY A 771 0.84 16.16 18.31
N PRO A 772 0.96 17.37 17.73
CA PRO A 772 -0.13 18.35 17.69
C PRO A 772 -1.32 17.89 16.82
N GLY A 773 -1.04 17.29 15.66
CA GLY A 773 -2.07 16.79 14.75
C GLY A 773 -2.84 15.60 15.34
N TYR A 774 -2.14 14.65 15.97
CA TYR A 774 -2.78 13.50 16.61
C TYR A 774 -3.64 13.91 17.80
N THR A 775 -3.12 14.81 18.64
CA THR A 775 -3.86 15.39 19.77
C THR A 775 -5.17 16.02 19.31
N ALA A 776 -5.14 16.83 18.26
CA ALA A 776 -6.35 17.46 17.71
C ALA A 776 -7.39 16.43 17.25
N VAL A 777 -6.95 15.37 16.59
CA VAL A 777 -7.85 14.32 16.08
C VAL A 777 -8.47 13.52 17.22
N VAL A 778 -7.70 13.15 18.26
CA VAL A 778 -8.24 12.41 19.41
C VAL A 778 -9.26 13.24 20.19
N VAL A 779 -8.97 14.51 20.46
CA VAL A 779 -9.89 15.37 21.22
C VAL A 779 -11.12 15.72 20.37
N SER A 780 -10.97 16.01 19.08
CA SER A 780 -12.11 16.23 18.17
C SER A 780 -13.02 15.00 18.07
N GLU A 781 -12.46 13.78 17.98
CA GLU A 781 -13.24 12.54 18.01
C GLU A 781 -13.98 12.38 19.35
N ALA A 782 -13.30 12.64 20.48
CA ALA A 782 -13.90 12.60 21.80
C ALA A 782 -15.13 13.53 21.91
N ARG A 783 -15.00 14.78 21.45
CA ARG A 783 -16.09 15.78 21.48
C ARG A 783 -17.22 15.49 20.50
N SER A 784 -16.90 14.94 19.33
CA SER A 784 -17.91 14.44 18.39
C SER A 784 -18.80 13.38 19.06
N PHE A 785 -18.19 12.43 19.77
CA PHE A 785 -18.94 11.40 20.49
C PHE A 785 -19.59 11.92 21.77
N ALA A 786 -19.03 12.93 22.45
CA ALA A 786 -19.69 13.62 23.56
C ALA A 786 -21.03 14.21 23.09
N SER A 787 -21.04 14.89 21.93
CA SER A 787 -22.26 15.44 21.33
C SER A 787 -23.33 14.36 21.12
N ILE A 788 -23.00 13.28 20.40
CA ILE A 788 -23.94 12.19 20.08
C ILE A 788 -24.45 11.48 21.35
N TYR A 789 -23.54 11.22 22.30
CA TYR A 789 -23.86 10.57 23.56
C TYR A 789 -24.79 11.43 24.42
N LEU A 790 -24.52 12.73 24.52
CA LEU A 790 -25.35 13.65 25.29
C LEU A 790 -26.71 13.88 24.63
N GLU A 791 -26.80 13.90 23.29
CA GLU A 791 -28.10 13.95 22.62
C GLU A 791 -28.94 12.71 22.95
N SER A 792 -28.33 11.53 22.91
CA SER A 792 -28.98 10.28 23.28
C SER A 792 -29.43 10.28 24.75
N ALA A 793 -28.57 10.77 25.65
CA ALA A 793 -28.88 10.94 27.07
C ALA A 793 -29.96 12.00 27.31
N ALA A 794 -30.00 13.06 26.51
CA ALA A 794 -31.00 14.12 26.57
C ALA A 794 -32.38 13.62 26.23
N VAL A 795 -32.49 12.73 25.23
CA VAL A 795 -33.75 12.04 24.90
C VAL A 795 -34.16 11.12 26.06
N PHE A 796 -33.23 10.33 26.59
CA PHE A 796 -33.51 9.38 27.67
C PHE A 796 -33.94 10.08 28.97
N LEU A 797 -33.27 11.16 29.36
CA LEU A 797 -33.52 11.92 30.60
C LEU A 797 -34.45 13.11 30.42
N ARG A 798 -34.92 13.39 29.20
CA ARG A 798 -35.74 14.56 28.83
C ARG A 798 -35.13 15.89 29.30
N SER A 799 -33.84 16.10 29.03
CA SER A 799 -33.09 17.25 29.54
C SER A 799 -32.64 18.19 28.42
N GLU A 800 -33.14 19.43 28.44
CA GLU A 800 -32.71 20.48 27.51
C GLU A 800 -31.25 20.91 27.75
N ALA A 801 -30.80 20.91 29.01
CA ALA A 801 -29.42 21.21 29.35
C ALA A 801 -28.43 20.19 28.75
N LEU A 802 -28.83 18.92 28.59
CA LEU A 802 -28.03 17.93 27.86
C LEU A 802 -28.03 18.19 26.34
N ARG A 803 -29.14 18.64 25.74
CA ARG A 803 -29.18 19.05 24.32
C ARG A 803 -28.33 20.28 24.06
N GLU A 804 -28.29 21.23 25.00
CA GLU A 804 -27.41 22.39 24.94
C GLU A 804 -25.95 21.97 24.99
N ALA A 805 -25.55 21.15 25.97
CA ALA A 805 -24.19 20.62 26.06
C ALA A 805 -23.79 19.80 24.81
N SER A 806 -24.73 19.00 24.28
CA SER A 806 -24.57 18.26 23.03
C SER A 806 -24.19 19.17 21.85
N ARG A 807 -24.94 20.27 21.66
CA ARG A 807 -24.67 21.26 20.59
C ARG A 807 -23.33 21.96 20.79
N LEU A 808 -22.98 22.31 22.02
CA LEU A 808 -21.72 22.98 22.34
C LEU A 808 -20.51 22.08 22.05
N TYR A 809 -20.54 20.83 22.49
CA TYR A 809 -19.49 19.86 22.18
C TYR A 809 -19.40 19.53 20.69
N GLY A 810 -20.52 19.56 19.95
CA GLY A 810 -20.52 19.43 18.49
C GLY A 810 -19.78 20.59 17.80
N ARG A 811 -20.00 21.83 18.26
CA ARG A 811 -19.27 23.01 17.76
C ARG A 811 -17.78 22.94 18.14
N GLU A 812 -17.45 22.50 19.36
CA GLU A 812 -16.07 22.32 19.80
C GLU A 812 -15.33 21.32 18.90
N ALA A 813 -15.96 20.17 18.64
CA ALA A 813 -15.42 19.14 17.76
C ALA A 813 -15.11 19.66 16.35
N GLU A 814 -15.98 20.52 15.80
CA GLU A 814 -15.78 21.17 14.50
C GLU A 814 -14.54 22.07 14.49
N LYS A 815 -14.33 22.87 15.56
CA LYS A 815 -13.16 23.74 15.69
C LYS A 815 -11.88 22.94 15.76
N LEU A 816 -11.83 21.93 16.63
CA LEU A 816 -10.68 21.05 16.78
C LEU A 816 -10.40 20.23 15.51
N GLY A 817 -11.44 19.82 14.78
CA GLY A 817 -11.32 19.09 13.52
C GLY A 817 -10.66 19.91 12.40
N ARG A 818 -10.80 21.24 12.42
CA ARG A 818 -10.14 22.14 11.46
C ARG A 818 -8.62 22.20 11.68
N ILE A 819 -8.13 21.98 12.90
CA ILE A 819 -6.69 21.96 13.21
C ILE A 819 -5.98 20.90 12.37
N ARG A 820 -6.61 19.74 12.09
CA ARG A 820 -6.03 18.67 11.25
C ARG A 820 -5.66 19.16 9.84
N ARG A 821 -6.36 20.15 9.28
CA ARG A 821 -6.05 20.70 7.96
C ARG A 821 -4.83 21.63 8.00
N VAL A 822 -4.58 22.25 9.14
CA VAL A 822 -3.47 23.17 9.39
C VAL A 822 -2.22 22.42 9.85
N LEU A 823 -2.41 21.40 10.70
CA LEU A 823 -1.38 20.55 11.28
C LEU A 823 -1.76 19.07 11.04
N PRO A 824 -1.51 18.53 9.83
CA PRO A 824 -1.84 17.14 9.53
C PRO A 824 -0.96 16.16 10.31
N ILE A 825 -1.49 14.96 10.56
CA ILE A 825 -0.72 13.86 11.15
C ILE A 825 0.29 13.39 10.10
N MET A 826 1.57 13.70 10.30
CA MET A 826 2.65 13.33 9.39
C MET A 826 3.70 12.49 10.12
N ARG A 827 4.23 11.46 9.43
CA ARG A 827 5.34 10.63 9.93
C ARG A 827 6.66 11.40 9.96
N GLU A 828 6.87 12.30 9.00
CA GLU A 828 8.05 13.16 8.93
C GLU A 828 7.78 14.53 9.57
N PRO A 829 8.80 15.14 10.21
CA PRO A 829 8.67 16.43 10.85
C PRO A 829 8.69 17.56 9.82
N LYS A 830 7.53 17.91 9.24
CA LYS A 830 7.37 19.22 8.61
C LYS A 830 7.26 20.27 9.71
N VAL A 831 8.14 21.27 9.71
CA VAL A 831 8.07 22.41 10.63
C VAL A 831 6.90 23.30 10.19
N PRO A 832 5.83 23.45 10.99
CA PRO A 832 4.73 24.35 10.67
C PRO A 832 5.20 25.81 10.70
N SER A 833 4.64 26.65 9.84
CA SER A 833 4.89 28.10 9.89
C SER A 833 4.29 28.71 11.15
N SER A 834 4.86 29.84 11.61
CA SER A 834 4.32 30.58 12.75
C SER A 834 2.84 30.94 12.55
N ASP A 835 2.42 31.27 11.33
CA ASP A 835 1.02 31.58 11.00
C ASP A 835 0.09 30.37 11.15
N GLU A 836 0.54 29.17 10.74
CA GLU A 836 -0.20 27.93 10.94
C GLU A 836 -0.36 27.60 12.43
N LEU A 837 0.70 27.81 13.21
CA LEU A 837 0.67 27.61 14.66
C LEU A 837 -0.27 28.58 15.37
N MET A 838 -0.24 29.86 15.00
CA MET A 838 -1.15 30.88 15.55
C MET A 838 -2.62 30.56 15.21
N LYS A 839 -2.92 30.19 13.97
CA LYS A 839 -4.28 29.77 13.56
C LYS A 839 -4.76 28.55 14.34
N ALA A 840 -3.87 27.58 14.60
CA ALA A 840 -4.19 26.42 15.40
C ALA A 840 -4.45 26.80 16.87
N ALA A 841 -3.64 27.69 17.45
CA ALA A 841 -3.83 28.18 18.82
C ALA A 841 -5.17 28.92 19.00
N ASP A 842 -5.57 29.76 18.05
CA ASP A 842 -6.87 30.46 18.09
C ASP A 842 -8.05 29.48 18.07
N LEU A 843 -7.98 28.42 17.24
CA LEU A 843 -8.99 27.37 17.23
C LEU A 843 -9.08 26.62 18.56
N VAL A 844 -7.95 26.40 19.25
CA VAL A 844 -7.92 25.78 20.58
C VAL A 844 -8.58 26.69 21.63
N ARG A 845 -8.36 28.01 21.58
CA ARG A 845 -9.02 28.96 22.49
C ARG A 845 -10.53 29.05 22.26
N GLU A 846 -10.95 29.04 21.01
CA GLU A 846 -12.39 28.97 20.70
C GLU A 846 -13.01 27.68 21.25
N ALA A 847 -12.30 26.55 21.13
CA ALA A 847 -12.72 25.28 21.71
C ALA A 847 -12.80 25.34 23.25
N GLU A 848 -11.84 26.01 23.90
CA GLU A 848 -11.84 26.23 25.35
C GLU A 848 -13.12 26.93 25.85
N GLY A 849 -13.54 28.01 25.18
CA GLY A 849 -14.78 28.72 25.54
C GLY A 849 -16.02 27.83 25.41
N LEU A 850 -16.07 27.00 24.36
CA LEU A 850 -17.16 26.05 24.14
C LEU A 850 -17.19 24.94 25.20
N GLU A 851 -16.02 24.41 25.60
CA GLU A 851 -15.88 23.44 26.68
C GLU A 851 -16.43 24.01 28.00
N GLU A 852 -16.05 25.25 28.37
CA GLU A 852 -16.56 25.87 29.59
C GLU A 852 -18.09 26.05 29.59
N GLU A 853 -18.66 26.46 28.47
CA GLU A 853 -20.12 26.55 28.30
C GLU A 853 -20.79 25.18 28.43
N ALA A 854 -20.23 24.15 27.78
CA ALA A 854 -20.76 22.79 27.83
C ALA A 854 -20.74 22.25 29.26
N LEU A 855 -19.65 22.47 30.01
CA LEU A 855 -19.53 22.08 31.42
C LEU A 855 -20.53 22.81 32.32
N ARG A 856 -20.84 24.09 32.06
CA ARG A 856 -21.91 24.81 32.78
C ARG A 856 -23.28 24.18 32.53
N ALA A 857 -23.56 23.79 31.29
CA ALA A 857 -24.78 23.08 30.92
C ALA A 857 -24.87 21.71 31.60
N LEU A 858 -23.79 20.90 31.57
CA LEU A 858 -23.72 19.63 32.30
C LEU A 858 -23.92 19.80 33.82
N GLY A 859 -23.36 20.87 34.40
CA GLY A 859 -23.54 21.20 35.82
C GLY A 859 -24.98 21.55 36.20
N ARG A 860 -25.84 21.97 35.26
CA ARG A 860 -27.28 22.15 35.50
C ARG A 860 -28.05 20.82 35.54
N VAL A 861 -27.54 19.77 34.90
CA VAL A 861 -28.19 18.45 34.84
C VAL A 861 -28.02 17.67 36.14
N LEU A 862 -26.89 17.87 36.84
CA LEU A 862 -26.53 17.14 38.07
C LEU A 862 -26.95 17.84 39.37
N ARG A 863 -27.48 19.07 39.28
CA ARG A 863 -28.14 19.80 40.36
C ARG A 863 -29.62 19.44 40.35
#